data_AF-A0A8C4I1D0-F1
#
_entry.id   AF-A0A8C4I1D0-F1
#
_cell.length_a   1.000
_cell.length_b   1.000
_cell.length_c   1.000
_cell.angle_alpha   90.00
_cell.angle_beta   90.00
_cell.angle_gamma   90.00
#
_symmetry.space_group_name_H-M   'P 1'
#
loop_
_entity.id
_entity.type
_entity.pdbx_description
1 polymer ?
#
loop_
_entity_poly.entity_id
_entity_poly.type
_entity_poly.pdbx_seq_one_letter_code
_entity_poly.pdbx_strand_id
1 'polypeptide(L)'
;MNRVHLRLRSLTPLLVRGRALSAAPPPVARCPSPFHRTLIQLFRAMATQSNPESMQPPGGKKAKHKESLRRVKSKEKRKQRVEYHGPSTVYLQVVGSGSRDNAASLYVFSEFNRYLFNCGEGTQRLMHEHKLKASHLDNIFLTRLSWMNVGGLSGMILTLKDIGVPECVLSGPPQLEKYLNAIKTFSGPLDNIKLSVRPYTEEPYSDETMTVYQVPIFGEFRYLCLFFFRVFSCFLIFTDSLLRSLFSPIHPKRGNFLVPQAIELGLPVGTAAIGPLISALKDGKTITYNGKEIRPEQVCTPSEPGAVFIVVECPSEEFIEAVCTNQHYQTGETEGKVVLVAHMTPNSVLKTDQYKKWMERFPSTTEHLILNEHVCSVHNVRSHKIQIQLNMIHPEIFPQLQPYEVKEPQAALHVPSVRAECLLKFQLRPVMEWQRDAIPFCNTEEFVKEASEVPNFLEEVDECKKMSQNRKKMFLSFEEEEKYPEVVFIGTGSALPMKIRNVSGTLVNISPSQSILLDCGEGTFGQLCRHYGDDVDEVLSKISTVFISHMHADHHTGLLMLLYQRERALTALGKAFSPVFLMAPNQIMIWLSQYHHHCEEILHHIKYNKGDNTEMLKSLLRNNDLEKFQTCLVHHCRNAFACSFTHQSGWKLAFSGDTMPCDAFVYIGKNATLLIHEATLEDGLEEEAEEKRHSTTSQAIDIGMRMNAEFIMLNHFSQRYAKIPLFSNDFTDRVGISFDHMRVSIAADVMRSSLLDVSTAHF
;
A
#
# COMPACT_ATOMS: atom_id res chain seq x y z
N MET A 1 -30.17 -63.55 6.18
CA MET A 1 -30.16 -63.93 7.61
C MET A 1 -31.04 -62.96 8.37
N ASN A 2 -32.16 -63.48 8.91
CA ASN A 2 -33.13 -62.96 9.91
C ASN A 2 -33.09 -61.48 10.31
N ARG A 3 -34.17 -60.67 10.34
CA ARG A 3 -35.63 -60.81 10.11
C ARG A 3 -36.18 -59.35 9.95
N VAL A 4 -36.84 -58.96 8.84
CA VAL A 4 -38.31 -58.96 8.55
C VAL A 4 -39.12 -57.75 9.09
N HIS A 5 -39.48 -56.81 8.20
CA HIS A 5 -40.83 -56.26 7.80
C HIS A 5 -41.53 -55.27 8.77
N LEU A 6 -42.21 -54.18 8.33
CA LEU A 6 -43.23 -54.07 7.27
C LEU A 6 -43.44 -52.63 6.74
N ARG A 7 -43.97 -52.55 5.51
CA ARG A 7 -44.45 -51.38 4.72
C ARG A 7 -45.82 -50.85 5.18
N LEU A 8 -46.20 -49.64 4.74
CA LEU A 8 -47.43 -49.26 3.96
C LEU A 8 -47.71 -47.74 4.12
N ARG A 9 -47.64 -46.89 3.08
CA ARG A 9 -48.57 -46.57 1.95
C ARG A 9 -49.29 -45.22 2.15
N SER A 10 -49.48 -44.54 1.03
CA SER A 10 -50.11 -43.24 0.77
C SER A 10 -51.59 -43.12 1.13
N LEU A 11 -52.02 -41.93 1.59
CA LEU A 11 -53.40 -41.43 1.50
C LEU A 11 -53.39 -39.89 1.29
N THR A 12 -53.92 -39.45 0.15
CA THR A 12 -54.57 -38.13 -0.08
C THR A 12 -56.10 -38.32 0.05
N PRO A 13 -56.97 -37.28 -0.01
CA PRO A 13 -56.92 -35.90 0.48
C PRO A 13 -58.13 -35.59 1.41
N LEU A 14 -58.19 -34.44 2.09
CA LEU A 14 -59.47 -33.91 2.61
C LEU A 14 -59.45 -32.39 2.75
N LEU A 15 -60.11 -31.75 1.79
CA LEU A 15 -60.59 -30.37 1.88
C LEU A 15 -61.65 -30.33 2.99
N VAL A 16 -61.44 -29.50 4.01
CA VAL A 16 -62.52 -28.99 4.86
C VAL A 16 -62.43 -27.48 4.91
N ARG A 17 -63.48 -26.83 4.41
CA ARG A 17 -63.75 -25.41 4.56
C ARG A 17 -64.03 -25.10 6.02
N GLY A 18 -63.26 -24.18 6.61
CA GLY A 18 -63.56 -23.58 7.91
C GLY A 18 -62.89 -22.22 8.02
N ARG A 19 -63.66 -21.15 7.81
CA ARG A 19 -63.25 -19.78 8.13
C ARG A 19 -63.08 -19.64 9.65
N ALA A 20 -61.93 -19.15 10.10
CA ALA A 20 -61.82 -18.40 11.34
C ALA A 20 -60.90 -17.21 11.08
N LEU A 21 -61.44 -16.01 11.32
CA LEU A 21 -60.79 -14.72 11.18
C LEU A 21 -59.63 -14.60 12.19
N SER A 22 -58.42 -14.37 11.70
CA SER A 22 -57.38 -13.69 12.48
C SER A 22 -56.86 -12.55 11.62
N ALA A 23 -57.07 -11.33 12.10
CA ALA A 23 -56.64 -10.11 11.45
C ALA A 23 -55.11 -10.10 11.37
N ALA A 24 -54.55 -10.18 10.16
CA ALA A 24 -53.17 -9.81 9.93
C ALA A 24 -53.02 -8.31 10.26
N PRO A 25 -52.01 -7.90 11.04
CA PRO A 25 -51.67 -6.48 11.13
C PRO A 25 -51.24 -6.02 9.72
N PRO A 26 -51.54 -4.77 9.32
CA PRO A 26 -51.19 -4.29 8.00
C PRO A 26 -49.67 -4.36 7.79
N PRO A 27 -49.18 -4.57 6.56
CA PRO A 27 -47.77 -4.47 6.27
C PRO A 27 -47.36 -3.03 6.56
N VAL A 28 -46.61 -2.84 7.63
CA VAL A 28 -46.00 -1.55 7.92
C VAL A 28 -44.90 -1.38 6.89
N ALA A 29 -45.19 -0.68 5.80
CA ALA A 29 -44.19 -0.20 4.86
C ALA A 29 -43.29 0.79 5.61
N ARG A 30 -42.19 0.29 6.18
CA ARG A 30 -41.14 1.12 6.78
C ARG A 30 -40.07 1.36 5.73
N CYS A 31 -40.02 2.62 5.29
CA CYS A 31 -39.03 3.16 4.39
C CYS A 31 -37.63 3.05 5.03
N PRO A 32 -36.59 2.64 4.28
CA PRO A 32 -35.24 2.88 4.72
C PRO A 32 -35.03 4.38 4.98
N SER A 33 -34.11 4.74 5.84
CA SER A 33 -33.89 6.12 6.27
C SER A 33 -33.23 6.97 5.18
N PRO A 34 -33.10 8.28 5.43
CA PRO A 34 -32.35 9.15 4.54
C PRO A 34 -30.86 8.78 4.46
N PHE A 35 -30.11 8.81 5.58
CA PHE A 35 -28.65 8.63 5.58
C PHE A 35 -28.17 7.33 4.95
N HIS A 36 -28.93 6.26 5.13
CA HIS A 36 -28.58 5.00 4.57
C HIS A 36 -28.78 5.00 3.05
N ARG A 37 -29.96 5.41 2.60
CA ARG A 37 -30.26 5.42 1.17
C ARG A 37 -29.22 6.25 0.45
N THR A 38 -28.72 7.30 1.11
CA THR A 38 -27.69 8.17 0.58
C THR A 38 -26.38 7.41 0.41
N LEU A 39 -25.95 6.69 1.45
CA LEU A 39 -24.77 5.83 1.37
C LEU A 39 -24.94 4.72 0.33
N ILE A 40 -26.07 4.01 0.29
CA ILE A 40 -26.30 2.97 -0.72
C ILE A 40 -26.35 3.53 -2.13
N GLN A 41 -27.03 4.65 -2.37
CA GLN A 41 -27.11 5.26 -3.69
C GLN A 41 -25.74 5.76 -4.12
N LEU A 42 -24.99 6.40 -3.22
CA LEU A 42 -23.63 6.86 -3.46
C LEU A 42 -22.70 5.68 -3.81
N PHE A 43 -22.71 4.60 -3.02
CA PHE A 43 -21.88 3.42 -3.28
C PHE A 43 -22.37 2.61 -4.48
N ARG A 44 -23.67 2.53 -4.76
CA ARG A 44 -24.19 1.93 -6.00
C ARG A 44 -23.73 2.73 -7.21
N ALA A 45 -23.80 4.06 -7.17
CA ALA A 45 -23.30 4.93 -8.23
C ALA A 45 -21.79 4.75 -8.42
N MET A 46 -21.01 4.71 -7.34
CA MET A 46 -19.58 4.43 -7.40
C MET A 46 -19.26 3.04 -7.97
N ALA A 47 -20.03 2.01 -7.59
CA ALA A 47 -19.89 0.66 -8.12
C ALA A 47 -20.26 0.56 -9.61
N THR A 48 -21.18 1.41 -10.11
CA THR A 48 -21.48 1.50 -11.56
C THR A 48 -20.41 2.24 -12.36
N GLN A 49 -19.65 3.16 -11.74
CA GLN A 49 -18.50 3.84 -12.34
C GLN A 49 -17.23 2.97 -12.34
N SER A 50 -17.17 1.90 -11.53
CA SER A 50 -16.16 0.86 -11.67
C SER A 50 -16.56 -0.13 -12.77
N ASN A 51 -15.85 -0.09 -13.90
CA ASN A 51 -16.11 -0.95 -15.05
C ASN A 51 -16.12 -2.45 -14.64
N PRO A 52 -17.23 -3.21 -14.85
CA PRO A 52 -17.35 -4.62 -14.45
C PRO A 52 -16.30 -5.54 -15.08
N GLU A 53 -15.69 -5.14 -16.20
CA GLU A 53 -14.63 -5.90 -16.86
C GLU A 53 -13.34 -6.00 -16.04
N SER A 54 -13.14 -5.11 -15.05
CA SER A 54 -12.04 -5.22 -14.08
C SER A 54 -12.37 -6.13 -12.88
N MET A 55 -13.62 -6.58 -12.79
CA MET A 55 -14.20 -7.35 -11.67
C MET A 55 -14.77 -8.71 -12.11
N GLN A 56 -14.27 -9.28 -13.21
CA GLN A 56 -14.50 -10.71 -13.42
C GLN A 56 -13.88 -11.52 -12.27
N PRO A 57 -14.44 -12.68 -11.88
CA PRO A 57 -13.67 -13.68 -11.13
C PRO A 57 -12.34 -13.90 -11.88
N PRO A 58 -11.29 -14.51 -11.30
CA PRO A 58 -10.14 -14.93 -12.10
C PRO A 58 -10.61 -15.93 -13.17
N GLY A 59 -11.07 -15.41 -14.30
CA GLY A 59 -11.47 -16.08 -15.51
C GLY A 59 -10.20 -16.65 -16.08
N GLY A 60 -9.96 -17.90 -15.70
CA GLY A 60 -8.81 -18.69 -16.06
C GLY A 60 -7.48 -18.13 -15.53
N LYS A 61 -7.01 -18.64 -14.38
CA LYS A 61 -5.56 -18.78 -14.12
C LYS A 61 -4.82 -19.25 -15.40
N LYS A 62 -5.48 -20.09 -16.21
CA LYS A 62 -5.03 -20.55 -17.54
C LYS A 62 -4.79 -19.44 -18.58
N ALA A 63 -5.56 -18.34 -18.61
CA ALA A 63 -5.42 -17.28 -19.62
C ALA A 63 -4.24 -16.35 -19.32
N LYS A 64 -4.12 -15.85 -18.08
CA LYS A 64 -2.98 -15.04 -17.61
C LYS A 64 -1.66 -15.82 -17.70
N HIS A 65 -1.69 -17.10 -17.31
CA HIS A 65 -0.53 -18.00 -17.44
C HIS A 65 -0.14 -18.24 -18.90
N LYS A 66 -1.10 -18.30 -19.84
CA LYS A 66 -0.79 -18.41 -21.28
C LYS A 66 -0.11 -17.16 -21.84
N GLU A 67 -0.52 -15.96 -21.40
CA GLU A 67 0.11 -14.70 -21.80
C GLU A 67 1.56 -14.59 -21.29
N SER A 68 1.75 -14.89 -20.00
CA SER A 68 3.06 -14.98 -19.35
C SER A 68 4.00 -15.96 -20.08
N LEU A 69 3.53 -17.19 -20.36
CA LEU A 69 4.29 -18.19 -21.12
C LEU A 69 4.61 -17.76 -22.57
N ARG A 70 3.68 -17.08 -23.26
CA ARG A 70 3.94 -16.52 -24.60
C ARG A 70 5.05 -15.46 -24.55
N ARG A 71 5.09 -14.65 -23.49
CA ARG A 71 6.16 -13.66 -23.28
C ARG A 71 7.49 -14.33 -22.99
N VAL A 72 7.56 -15.33 -22.10
CA VAL A 72 8.81 -16.08 -21.84
C VAL A 72 9.37 -16.62 -23.16
N LYS A 73 8.52 -17.24 -23.99
CA LYS A 73 8.92 -17.70 -25.34
C LYS A 73 9.36 -16.58 -26.28
N SER A 74 8.72 -15.41 -26.21
CA SER A 74 9.12 -14.23 -27.00
C SER A 74 10.47 -13.67 -26.54
N LYS A 75 10.70 -13.60 -25.22
CA LYS A 75 11.96 -13.16 -24.59
C LYS A 75 13.09 -14.15 -24.89
N GLU A 76 12.85 -15.46 -24.82
CA GLU A 76 13.81 -16.50 -25.25
C GLU A 76 14.14 -16.39 -26.75
N LYS A 77 13.13 -16.22 -27.62
CA LYS A 77 13.35 -16.00 -29.06
C LYS A 77 14.15 -14.73 -29.34
N ARG A 78 14.00 -13.68 -28.52
CA ARG A 78 14.78 -12.43 -28.62
C ARG A 78 16.20 -12.61 -28.10
N LYS A 79 16.40 -13.31 -26.98
CA LYS A 79 17.73 -13.68 -26.45
C LYS A 79 18.54 -14.56 -27.41
N GLN A 80 17.87 -15.36 -28.25
CA GLN A 80 18.52 -16.14 -29.32
C GLN A 80 18.94 -15.30 -30.53
N ARG A 81 18.49 -14.05 -30.65
CA ARG A 81 19.01 -13.11 -31.66
C ARG A 81 20.27 -12.47 -31.10
N VAL A 82 21.37 -12.59 -31.83
CA VAL A 82 22.70 -12.10 -31.44
C VAL A 82 22.78 -10.56 -31.40
N GLU A 83 21.80 -9.86 -31.98
CA GLU A 83 21.83 -8.40 -32.13
C GLU A 83 20.65 -7.71 -31.41
N TYR A 84 20.94 -6.93 -30.38
CA TYR A 84 19.98 -6.06 -29.70
C TYR A 84 19.80 -4.75 -30.47
N HIS A 85 18.58 -4.47 -30.90
CA HIS A 85 18.17 -3.12 -31.33
C HIS A 85 17.62 -2.41 -30.09
N GLY A 86 18.27 -1.32 -29.65
CA GLY A 86 17.81 -0.55 -28.50
C GLY A 86 16.36 -0.06 -28.67
N PRO A 87 15.67 0.22 -27.55
CA PRO A 87 14.25 0.58 -27.55
C PRO A 87 14.00 1.93 -28.22
N SER A 88 12.86 2.03 -28.92
CA SER A 88 12.37 3.29 -29.52
C SER A 88 11.76 4.25 -28.51
N THR A 89 11.18 3.71 -27.44
CA THR A 89 10.57 4.49 -26.36
C THR A 89 11.06 4.01 -25.02
N VAL A 90 11.51 4.93 -24.17
CA VAL A 90 11.88 4.66 -22.79
C VAL A 90 11.35 5.80 -21.92
N TYR A 91 10.73 5.44 -20.82
CA TYR A 91 10.16 6.37 -19.85
C TYR A 91 10.64 6.03 -18.45
N LEU A 92 10.94 7.05 -17.66
CA LEU A 92 11.05 6.96 -16.22
C LEU A 92 9.85 7.68 -15.62
N GLN A 93 9.06 6.99 -14.80
CA GLN A 93 7.84 7.53 -14.19
C GLN A 93 7.91 7.43 -12.68
N VAL A 94 7.51 8.49 -11.98
CA VAL A 94 7.35 8.48 -10.53
C VAL A 94 6.11 7.67 -10.17
N VAL A 95 6.26 6.67 -9.31
CA VAL A 95 5.13 5.96 -8.70
C VAL A 95 4.83 6.60 -7.35
N GLY A 96 5.81 6.55 -6.44
CA GLY A 96 5.77 7.25 -5.18
C GLY A 96 6.79 8.38 -5.13
N SER A 97 6.35 9.55 -4.69
CA SER A 97 7.11 10.80 -4.76
C SER A 97 8.13 10.98 -3.64
N GLY A 98 8.11 10.10 -2.62
CA GLY A 98 8.94 10.23 -1.42
C GLY A 98 8.37 11.20 -0.39
N SER A 99 7.10 11.61 -0.53
CA SER A 99 6.42 12.45 0.45
C SER A 99 6.30 11.74 1.80
N ARG A 100 5.97 12.49 2.84
CA ARG A 100 5.86 11.95 4.20
C ARG A 100 4.90 10.76 4.31
N ASP A 101 3.84 10.72 3.51
CA ASP A 101 2.82 9.68 3.50
C ASP A 101 3.02 8.59 2.43
N ASN A 102 4.11 8.65 1.64
CA ASN A 102 4.33 7.75 0.51
C ASN A 102 5.83 7.60 0.16
N ALA A 103 6.30 6.35 0.10
CA ALA A 103 7.70 6.05 -0.18
C ALA A 103 8.15 6.43 -1.59
N ALA A 104 9.44 6.76 -1.75
CA ALA A 104 10.02 7.05 -3.06
C ALA A 104 10.14 5.78 -3.91
N SER A 105 9.56 5.79 -5.12
CA SER A 105 9.66 4.69 -6.07
C SER A 105 9.52 5.16 -7.52
N LEU A 106 10.31 4.54 -8.42
CA LEU A 106 10.32 4.87 -9.85
C LEU A 106 9.99 3.64 -10.69
N TYR A 107 9.14 3.82 -11.68
CA TYR A 107 8.77 2.81 -12.66
C TYR A 107 9.37 3.18 -14.01
N VAL A 108 10.33 2.37 -14.47
CA VAL A 108 10.99 2.55 -15.76
C VAL A 108 10.43 1.54 -16.74
N PHE A 109 10.05 1.95 -17.94
CA PHE A 109 9.47 1.04 -18.91
C PHE A 109 9.78 1.40 -20.36
N SER A 110 9.80 0.36 -21.19
CA SER A 110 9.93 0.42 -22.64
C SER A 110 8.89 -0.47 -23.31
N GLU A 111 8.98 -0.57 -24.63
CA GLU A 111 8.24 -1.56 -25.43
C GLU A 111 8.64 -3.02 -25.10
N PHE A 112 9.82 -3.23 -24.49
CA PHE A 112 10.35 -4.56 -24.17
C PHE A 112 10.17 -4.91 -22.69
N ASN A 113 10.60 -4.03 -21.79
CA ASN A 113 10.85 -4.36 -20.38
C ASN A 113 10.26 -3.31 -19.44
N ARG A 114 10.10 -3.71 -18.16
CA ARG A 114 9.58 -2.87 -17.06
C ARG A 114 10.39 -3.16 -15.81
N TYR A 115 10.68 -2.10 -15.08
CA TYR A 115 11.52 -2.11 -13.90
C TYR A 115 10.88 -1.26 -12.82
N LEU A 116 11.10 -1.65 -11.58
CA LEU A 116 10.73 -0.86 -10.42
C LEU A 116 11.99 -0.59 -9.61
N PHE A 117 12.21 0.68 -9.27
CA PHE A 117 13.27 1.12 -8.38
C PHE A 117 12.63 1.47 -7.05
N ASN A 118 12.98 0.71 -6.01
CA ASN A 118 12.33 0.66 -4.70
C ASN A 118 10.85 0.25 -4.71
N CYS A 119 10.43 -0.39 -3.63
CA CYS A 119 9.08 -0.85 -3.41
C CYS A 119 8.71 -0.66 -1.92
N GLY A 120 8.68 0.58 -1.47
CA GLY A 120 8.20 0.94 -0.13
C GLY A 120 6.68 0.79 0.00
N GLU A 121 6.15 1.03 1.21
CA GLU A 121 4.72 0.93 1.49
C GLU A 121 3.90 1.79 0.51
N GLY A 122 2.74 1.28 0.10
CA GLY A 122 1.80 1.98 -0.79
C GLY A 122 2.14 1.86 -2.28
N THR A 123 3.35 1.42 -2.66
CA THR A 123 3.75 1.29 -4.08
C THR A 123 2.77 0.43 -4.88
N GLN A 124 2.36 -0.73 -4.34
CA GLN A 124 1.39 -1.63 -4.96
C GLN A 124 0.00 -0.97 -5.10
N ARG A 125 -0.45 -0.28 -4.05
CA ARG A 125 -1.73 0.46 -4.06
C ARG A 125 -1.74 1.54 -5.14
N LEU A 126 -0.64 2.29 -5.30
CA LEU A 126 -0.51 3.34 -6.31
C LEU A 126 -0.47 2.79 -7.73
N MET A 127 0.24 1.70 -7.96
CA MET A 127 0.21 1.02 -9.25
C MET A 127 -1.22 0.59 -9.61
N HIS A 128 -1.99 0.10 -8.64
CA HIS A 128 -3.38 -0.29 -8.86
C HIS A 128 -4.33 0.91 -9.05
N GLU A 129 -4.19 1.98 -8.26
CA GLU A 129 -4.91 3.26 -8.37
C GLU A 129 -4.80 3.81 -9.80
N HIS A 130 -3.57 3.86 -10.31
CA HIS A 130 -3.22 4.53 -11.56
C HIS A 130 -3.07 3.59 -12.76
N LYS A 131 -3.49 2.33 -12.61
CA LYS A 131 -3.49 1.31 -13.68
C LYS A 131 -2.09 1.06 -14.29
N LEU A 132 -1.03 1.21 -13.50
CA LEU A 132 0.33 0.87 -13.91
C LEU A 132 0.47 -0.66 -14.03
N LYS A 133 1.10 -1.14 -15.11
CA LYS A 133 1.13 -2.57 -15.44
C LYS A 133 2.19 -3.32 -14.64
N ALA A 134 1.76 -4.14 -13.69
CA ALA A 134 2.64 -5.07 -12.97
C ALA A 134 2.89 -6.40 -13.72
N SER A 135 2.06 -6.75 -14.71
CA SER A 135 2.12 -8.05 -15.42
C SER A 135 3.43 -8.38 -16.12
N HIS A 136 4.32 -7.40 -16.24
CA HIS A 136 5.60 -7.53 -16.92
C HIS A 136 6.78 -7.06 -16.05
N LEU A 137 6.56 -6.81 -14.77
CA LEU A 137 7.58 -6.40 -13.81
C LEU A 137 8.36 -7.64 -13.34
N ASP A 138 9.42 -7.97 -14.06
CA ASP A 138 10.30 -9.11 -13.76
C ASP A 138 11.63 -8.68 -13.12
N ASN A 139 11.81 -7.37 -12.87
CA ASN A 139 13.00 -6.80 -12.27
C ASN A 139 12.65 -5.68 -11.28
N ILE A 140 13.13 -5.79 -10.05
CA ILE A 140 13.05 -4.74 -9.03
C ILE A 140 14.46 -4.45 -8.53
N PHE A 141 14.87 -3.18 -8.56
CA PHE A 141 16.15 -2.71 -8.05
C PHE A 141 15.93 -1.94 -6.75
N LEU A 142 16.57 -2.39 -5.68
CA LEU A 142 16.48 -1.78 -4.35
C LEU A 142 17.74 -0.94 -4.12
N THR A 143 17.57 0.32 -3.73
CA THR A 143 18.68 1.24 -3.46
C THR A 143 19.28 1.03 -2.06
N ARG A 144 18.46 0.64 -1.09
CA ARG A 144 18.86 0.27 0.28
C ARG A 144 17.94 -0.83 0.83
N LEU A 145 18.44 -1.63 1.78
CA LEU A 145 17.62 -2.59 2.54
C LEU A 145 17.07 -1.92 3.80
N SER A 146 16.19 -0.96 3.60
CA SER A 146 15.47 -0.21 4.63
C SER A 146 13.97 -0.29 4.41
N TRP A 147 13.18 -0.13 5.48
CA TRP A 147 11.73 -0.30 5.39
C TRP A 147 11.10 0.68 4.39
N MET A 148 11.65 1.90 4.30
CA MET A 148 11.28 2.90 3.29
C MET A 148 11.35 2.38 1.84
N ASN A 149 12.20 1.40 1.56
CA ASN A 149 12.52 0.92 0.22
C ASN A 149 11.94 -0.47 -0.06
N VAL A 150 11.63 -1.25 1.00
CA VAL A 150 11.14 -2.64 0.87
C VAL A 150 9.78 -2.91 1.51
N GLY A 151 9.19 -1.95 2.23
CA GLY A 151 7.98 -2.18 3.03
C GLY A 151 6.78 -2.71 2.24
N GLY A 152 6.65 -2.34 0.97
CA GLY A 152 5.59 -2.83 0.07
C GLY A 152 5.99 -4.06 -0.76
N LEU A 153 7.21 -4.59 -0.59
CA LEU A 153 7.73 -5.67 -1.42
C LEU A 153 6.97 -6.99 -1.21
N SER A 154 6.53 -7.28 0.02
CA SER A 154 5.76 -8.48 0.32
C SER A 154 4.42 -8.51 -0.43
N GLY A 155 3.64 -7.42 -0.36
CA GLY A 155 2.38 -7.26 -1.11
C GLY A 155 2.59 -7.24 -2.63
N MET A 156 3.68 -6.62 -3.11
CA MET A 156 4.06 -6.65 -4.52
C MET A 156 4.36 -8.07 -5.01
N ILE A 157 5.15 -8.86 -4.27
CA ILE A 157 5.48 -10.25 -4.62
C ILE A 157 4.21 -11.11 -4.72
N LEU A 158 3.29 -10.98 -3.76
CA LEU A 158 2.00 -11.68 -3.80
C LEU A 158 1.18 -11.27 -5.02
N THR A 159 1.17 -9.98 -5.36
CA THR A 159 0.51 -9.46 -6.57
C THR A 159 1.14 -10.04 -7.85
N LEU A 160 2.47 -10.09 -7.95
CA LEU A 160 3.17 -10.66 -9.11
C LEU A 160 2.89 -12.16 -9.26
N LYS A 161 2.88 -12.90 -8.13
CA LYS A 161 2.48 -14.32 -8.08
C LYS A 161 1.06 -14.51 -8.59
N ASP A 162 0.10 -13.71 -8.13
CA ASP A 162 -1.31 -13.81 -8.53
C ASP A 162 -1.56 -13.44 -9.99
N ILE A 163 -0.75 -12.51 -10.53
CA ILE A 163 -0.77 -12.19 -11.96
C ILE A 163 -0.17 -13.34 -12.80
N GLY A 164 0.71 -14.16 -12.21
CA GLY A 164 1.38 -15.27 -12.88
C GLY A 164 2.72 -14.87 -13.52
N VAL A 165 3.42 -13.91 -12.92
CA VAL A 165 4.82 -13.59 -13.26
C VAL A 165 5.70 -14.76 -12.81
N PRO A 166 6.45 -15.43 -13.71
CA PRO A 166 7.10 -16.69 -13.42
C PRO A 166 8.40 -16.51 -12.63
N GLU A 167 9.11 -15.41 -12.86
CA GLU A 167 10.34 -15.04 -12.18
C GLU A 167 10.38 -13.53 -11.98
N CYS A 168 10.80 -13.11 -10.79
CA CYS A 168 11.14 -11.73 -10.48
C CYS A 168 12.57 -11.69 -9.94
N VAL A 169 13.44 -10.93 -10.61
CA VAL A 169 14.81 -10.68 -10.18
C VAL A 169 14.82 -9.47 -9.26
N LEU A 170 15.32 -9.67 -8.05
CA LEU A 170 15.44 -8.64 -7.03
C LEU A 170 16.91 -8.30 -6.86
N SER A 171 17.31 -7.12 -7.30
CA SER A 171 18.69 -6.65 -7.21
C SER A 171 18.84 -5.77 -5.98
N GLY A 172 19.77 -6.13 -5.10
CA GLY A 172 19.91 -5.48 -3.78
C GLY A 172 21.12 -6.00 -3.01
N PRO A 173 21.25 -5.66 -1.71
CA PRO A 173 22.38 -6.13 -0.90
C PRO A 173 22.29 -7.63 -0.63
N PRO A 174 23.40 -8.33 -0.34
CA PRO A 174 23.39 -9.77 -0.06
C PRO A 174 22.39 -10.17 1.03
N GLN A 175 22.16 -9.29 2.01
CA GLN A 175 21.17 -9.46 3.08
C GLN A 175 19.72 -9.55 2.57
N LEU A 176 19.43 -9.14 1.34
CA LEU A 176 18.09 -9.22 0.73
C LEU A 176 17.55 -10.66 0.75
N GLU A 177 18.40 -11.67 0.56
CA GLU A 177 17.96 -13.07 0.65
C GLU A 177 17.45 -13.42 2.05
N LYS A 178 18.10 -12.89 3.09
CA LYS A 178 17.67 -13.06 4.49
C LYS A 178 16.34 -12.35 4.73
N TYR A 179 16.15 -11.14 4.19
CA TYR A 179 14.87 -10.44 4.23
C TYR A 179 13.76 -11.23 3.53
N LEU A 180 14.01 -11.77 2.34
CA LEU A 180 13.04 -12.59 1.61
C LEU A 180 12.69 -13.89 2.35
N ASN A 181 13.64 -14.46 3.09
CA ASN A 181 13.35 -15.59 3.96
C ASN A 181 12.51 -15.17 5.18
N ALA A 182 12.74 -13.98 5.71
CA ALA A 182 11.99 -13.46 6.85
C ALA A 182 10.52 -13.17 6.51
N ILE A 183 10.22 -12.59 5.34
CA ILE A 183 8.84 -12.31 4.92
C ILE A 183 8.00 -13.57 4.67
N LYS A 184 8.63 -14.74 4.41
CA LYS A 184 7.92 -16.03 4.27
C LYS A 184 7.19 -16.43 5.55
N THR A 185 7.60 -15.89 6.70
CA THR A 185 6.94 -16.13 8.01
C THR A 185 5.47 -15.70 8.01
N PHE A 186 5.09 -14.71 7.19
CA PHE A 186 3.73 -14.17 7.14
C PHE A 186 3.09 -14.16 5.74
N SER A 187 3.87 -14.24 4.67
CA SER A 187 3.34 -14.31 3.29
C SER A 187 2.97 -15.73 2.84
N GLY A 188 3.31 -16.75 3.64
CA GLY A 188 3.08 -18.15 3.31
C GLY A 188 3.98 -18.65 2.16
N PRO A 189 3.65 -19.82 1.57
CA PRO A 189 4.43 -20.38 0.46
C PRO A 189 4.38 -19.48 -0.77
N LEU A 190 5.55 -19.07 -1.26
CA LEU A 190 5.72 -18.30 -2.49
C LEU A 190 5.90 -19.24 -3.71
N ASP A 191 5.20 -20.36 -3.70
CA ASP A 191 5.23 -21.33 -4.80
C ASP A 191 4.67 -20.69 -6.08
N ASN A 192 5.19 -21.09 -7.24
CA ASN A 192 4.82 -20.59 -8.58
C ASN A 192 5.33 -19.18 -8.93
N ILE A 193 6.20 -18.59 -8.12
CA ILE A 193 7.05 -17.46 -8.53
C ILE A 193 8.49 -17.74 -8.11
N LYS A 194 9.43 -17.67 -9.05
CA LYS A 194 10.86 -17.74 -8.75
C LYS A 194 11.35 -16.35 -8.34
N LEU A 195 11.83 -16.22 -7.11
CA LEU A 195 12.48 -14.99 -6.64
C LEU A 195 13.99 -15.20 -6.71
N SER A 196 14.64 -14.49 -7.61
CA SER A 196 16.09 -14.55 -7.80
C SER A 196 16.72 -13.30 -7.20
N VAL A 197 17.62 -13.46 -6.23
CA VAL A 197 18.36 -12.34 -5.64
C VAL A 197 19.65 -12.15 -6.42
N ARG A 198 19.89 -10.91 -6.89
CA ARG A 198 21.15 -10.51 -7.53
C ARG A 198 21.89 -9.53 -6.62
N PRO A 199 22.94 -9.95 -5.90
CA PRO A 199 23.74 -9.03 -5.11
C PRO A 199 24.48 -8.03 -6.01
N TYR A 200 24.91 -6.90 -5.44
CA TYR A 200 25.73 -5.91 -6.16
C TYR A 200 27.13 -6.41 -6.54
N THR A 201 27.57 -7.51 -5.93
CA THR A 201 28.85 -8.15 -6.20
C THR A 201 28.85 -8.96 -7.49
N GLU A 202 27.67 -9.20 -8.08
CA GLU A 202 27.57 -9.79 -9.41
C GLU A 202 27.79 -8.74 -10.50
N GLU A 203 28.08 -9.23 -11.71
CA GLU A 203 28.16 -8.42 -12.92
C GLU A 203 26.94 -7.50 -13.10
N PRO A 204 27.04 -6.40 -13.88
CA PRO A 204 25.89 -5.56 -14.21
C PRO A 204 24.73 -6.36 -14.82
N TYR A 205 23.50 -6.00 -14.46
CA TYR A 205 22.32 -6.57 -15.10
C TYR A 205 22.19 -5.99 -16.52
N SER A 206 21.83 -6.79 -17.53
CA SER A 206 21.64 -6.29 -18.89
C SER A 206 20.53 -7.06 -19.60
N ASP A 207 19.70 -6.33 -20.36
CA ASP A 207 18.64 -6.89 -21.22
C ASP A 207 18.44 -6.03 -22.48
N GLU A 208 17.34 -6.21 -23.22
CA GLU A 208 17.08 -5.49 -24.48
C GLU A 208 16.95 -3.96 -24.35
N THR A 209 16.70 -3.43 -23.16
CA THR A 209 16.42 -2.00 -22.94
C THR A 209 17.62 -1.27 -22.37
N MET A 210 18.24 -1.81 -21.32
CA MET A 210 19.31 -1.13 -20.59
C MET A 210 20.25 -2.13 -19.92
N THR A 211 21.46 -1.65 -19.62
CA THR A 211 22.35 -2.27 -18.63
C THR A 211 22.21 -1.51 -17.32
N VAL A 212 22.15 -2.16 -16.16
CA VAL A 212 22.07 -1.54 -14.84
C VAL A 212 23.31 -1.90 -14.03
N TYR A 213 24.13 -0.90 -13.72
CA TYR A 213 25.28 -1.05 -12.83
C TYR A 213 24.88 -0.67 -11.41
N GLN A 214 25.32 -1.47 -10.45
CA GLN A 214 25.04 -1.27 -9.03
C GLN A 214 26.32 -0.72 -8.38
N VAL A 215 26.33 0.56 -8.00
CA VAL A 215 27.48 1.20 -7.37
C VAL A 215 27.30 1.23 -5.86
N PRO A 216 28.05 0.43 -5.10
CA PRO A 216 27.97 0.43 -3.64
C PRO A 216 28.63 1.67 -3.06
N ILE A 217 27.98 2.26 -2.06
CA ILE A 217 28.43 3.44 -1.32
C ILE A 217 28.26 3.13 0.16
N PHE A 218 29.29 3.43 0.95
CA PHE A 218 29.36 3.10 2.37
C PHE A 218 29.54 4.39 3.17
N GLY A 219 28.75 4.61 4.22
CA GLY A 219 28.89 5.78 5.09
C GLY A 219 30.07 5.66 6.06
N GLU A 220 30.68 6.78 6.44
CA GLU A 220 31.73 6.80 7.49
C GLU A 220 31.10 6.90 8.88
N PHE A 221 30.96 5.77 9.60
CA PHE A 221 30.56 5.79 11.00
C PHE A 221 31.78 6.03 11.91
N ARG A 222 31.95 7.25 12.41
CA ARG A 222 32.93 7.57 13.45
C ARG A 222 32.43 7.13 14.82
N TYR A 223 32.68 5.88 15.22
CA TYR A 223 32.50 5.49 16.62
C TYR A 223 33.61 6.11 17.48
N LEU A 224 33.25 7.06 18.34
CA LEU A 224 34.12 7.53 19.42
C LEU A 224 34.21 6.41 20.47
N CYS A 225 35.18 5.51 20.29
CA CYS A 225 35.43 4.43 21.24
C CYS A 225 36.06 5.00 22.52
N LEU A 226 35.22 5.50 23.44
CA LEU A 226 35.64 5.80 24.80
C LEU A 226 35.81 4.45 25.53
N PHE A 227 37.08 4.03 25.63
CA PHE A 227 37.58 2.95 26.46
C PHE A 227 36.91 2.89 27.84
N PHE A 228 36.17 1.82 28.15
CA PHE A 228 36.20 1.20 29.47
C PHE A 228 35.95 -0.32 29.38
N PHE A 229 36.89 -1.05 29.99
CA PHE A 229 37.09 -2.49 30.02
C PHE A 229 35.92 -3.33 30.57
N ARG A 230 35.52 -4.40 29.87
CA ARG A 230 35.70 -5.85 30.22
C ARG A 230 34.63 -6.74 29.58
N VAL A 231 35.11 -7.69 28.76
CA VAL A 231 34.45 -8.97 28.41
C VAL A 231 33.05 -8.88 27.80
N PHE A 232 32.97 -8.34 26.58
CA PHE A 232 32.05 -8.87 25.56
C PHE A 232 32.81 -8.88 24.23
N SER A 233 32.83 -10.04 23.57
CA SER A 233 33.40 -10.17 22.23
C SER A 233 32.77 -9.14 21.31
N CYS A 234 33.61 -8.39 20.61
CA CYS A 234 33.24 -7.48 19.54
C CYS A 234 32.37 -8.19 18.50
N PHE A 235 31.05 -8.08 18.63
CA PHE A 235 30.16 -8.09 17.48
C PHE A 235 30.24 -6.69 16.87
N LEU A 236 31.21 -6.50 15.98
CA LEU A 236 31.11 -5.48 14.95
C LEU A 236 29.86 -5.82 14.13
N ILE A 237 28.76 -5.15 14.45
CA ILE A 237 27.52 -5.23 13.67
C ILE A 237 27.86 -4.57 12.33
N PHE A 238 28.14 -5.40 11.32
CA PHE A 238 28.12 -5.00 9.92
C PHE A 238 26.67 -4.70 9.51
N THR A 239 26.14 -3.56 9.93
CA THR A 239 25.16 -2.82 9.13
C THR A 239 25.97 -2.09 8.06
N ASP A 240 26.46 -2.83 7.05
CA ASP A 240 26.91 -2.20 5.81
C ASP A 240 25.69 -1.45 5.27
N SER A 241 25.64 -0.15 5.55
CA SER A 241 24.65 0.78 5.04
C SER A 241 24.97 1.03 3.58
N LEU A 242 24.76 -0.01 2.78
CA LEU A 242 25.09 -0.01 1.39
C LEU A 242 24.06 0.85 0.65
N LEU A 243 24.51 2.04 0.34
CA LEU A 243 23.83 3.01 -0.48
C LEU A 243 24.14 2.70 -1.95
N ARG A 244 23.16 2.81 -2.85
CA ARG A 244 23.36 2.45 -4.25
C ARG A 244 23.05 3.60 -5.17
N SER A 245 23.97 3.83 -6.10
CA SER A 245 23.57 4.40 -7.38
C SER A 245 23.37 3.31 -8.42
N LEU A 246 22.28 3.44 -9.16
CA LEU A 246 21.99 2.60 -10.29
C LEU A 246 22.24 3.41 -11.56
N PHE A 247 23.28 3.02 -12.29
CA PHE A 247 23.61 3.61 -13.59
C PHE A 247 22.95 2.78 -14.67
N SER A 248 22.17 3.43 -15.54
CA SER A 248 21.45 2.70 -16.58
C SER A 248 21.67 3.28 -17.98
N PRO A 249 22.74 2.89 -18.70
CA PRO A 249 22.82 3.21 -20.13
C PRO A 249 21.73 2.47 -20.90
N ILE A 250 20.85 3.27 -21.52
CA ILE A 250 19.89 2.76 -22.50
C ILE A 250 20.67 2.32 -23.72
N HIS A 251 20.41 1.11 -24.22
CA HIS A 251 21.15 0.60 -25.37
C HIS A 251 20.94 1.48 -26.60
N PRO A 252 21.99 1.73 -27.42
CA PRO A 252 21.89 2.59 -28.60
C PRO A 252 20.85 2.04 -29.58
N LYS A 253 20.09 2.94 -30.21
CA LYS A 253 19.13 2.58 -31.24
C LYS A 253 19.79 2.74 -32.60
N ARG A 254 19.89 1.64 -33.35
CA ARG A 254 20.44 1.68 -34.71
C ARG A 254 19.50 2.44 -35.65
N GLY A 255 20.05 3.02 -36.70
CA GLY A 255 19.29 3.59 -37.81
C GLY A 255 18.21 2.67 -38.38
N ASN A 256 17.09 3.26 -38.79
CA ASN A 256 16.08 2.57 -39.60
C ASN A 256 16.61 2.39 -41.02
N PHE A 257 16.43 1.20 -41.58
CA PHE A 257 16.81 0.93 -42.97
C PHE A 257 15.73 1.49 -43.90
N LEU A 258 16.17 2.34 -44.82
CA LEU A 258 15.35 3.12 -45.72
C LEU A 258 15.14 2.32 -47.01
N VAL A 259 14.13 1.44 -46.97
CA VAL A 259 13.77 0.54 -48.09
C VAL A 259 13.67 1.25 -49.45
N PRO A 260 13.05 2.45 -49.58
CA PRO A 260 12.98 3.13 -50.87
C PRO A 260 14.36 3.46 -51.45
N GLN A 261 15.27 4.00 -50.64
CA GLN A 261 16.62 4.37 -51.07
C GLN A 261 17.47 3.14 -51.39
N ALA A 262 17.26 2.05 -50.64
CA ALA A 262 17.91 0.78 -50.92
C ALA A 262 17.50 0.19 -52.29
N ILE A 263 16.22 0.29 -52.65
CA ILE A 263 15.72 -0.13 -53.97
C ILE A 263 16.35 0.71 -55.07
N GLU A 264 16.42 2.04 -54.89
CA GLU A 264 17.06 2.95 -55.85
C GLU A 264 18.55 2.64 -56.08
N LEU A 265 19.24 2.19 -55.02
CA LEU A 265 20.64 1.77 -55.09
C LEU A 265 20.84 0.34 -55.61
N GLY A 266 19.75 -0.36 -55.94
CA GLY A 266 19.75 -1.68 -56.56
C GLY A 266 19.97 -2.83 -55.58
N LEU A 267 19.74 -2.61 -54.28
CA LEU A 267 19.80 -3.67 -53.28
C LEU A 267 18.64 -4.66 -53.44
N PRO A 268 18.83 -5.96 -53.14
CA PRO A 268 17.88 -7.02 -53.45
C PRO A 268 16.75 -7.11 -52.40
N VAL A 269 16.07 -5.99 -52.13
CA VAL A 269 15.00 -5.89 -51.13
C VAL A 269 13.87 -6.88 -51.45
N GLY A 270 13.40 -7.59 -50.42
CA GLY A 270 12.36 -8.62 -50.56
C GLY A 270 12.90 -10.03 -50.85
N THR A 271 14.22 -10.20 -50.99
CA THR A 271 14.87 -11.52 -51.14
C THR A 271 15.56 -11.95 -49.84
N ALA A 272 15.88 -13.24 -49.69
CA ALA A 272 16.64 -13.73 -48.54
C ALA A 272 18.06 -13.12 -48.45
N ALA A 273 18.61 -12.62 -49.57
CA ALA A 273 19.96 -12.07 -49.65
C ALA A 273 20.11 -10.68 -49.01
N ILE A 274 19.01 -9.94 -48.80
CA ILE A 274 19.06 -8.58 -48.23
C ILE A 274 19.40 -8.57 -46.73
N GLY A 275 19.08 -9.63 -46.01
CA GLY A 275 19.20 -9.70 -44.55
C GLY A 275 20.62 -9.39 -44.03
N PRO A 276 21.66 -10.11 -44.51
CA PRO A 276 23.04 -9.84 -44.12
C PRO A 276 23.52 -8.43 -44.52
N LEU A 277 23.05 -7.90 -45.66
CA LEU A 277 23.42 -6.56 -46.14
C LEU A 277 22.83 -5.46 -45.24
N ILE A 278 21.57 -5.62 -44.80
CA ILE A 278 20.93 -4.71 -43.84
C ILE A 278 21.67 -4.72 -42.50
N SER A 279 22.04 -5.89 -41.98
CA SER A 279 22.80 -5.99 -40.72
C SER A 279 24.15 -5.26 -40.84
N ALA A 280 24.94 -5.52 -41.90
CA ALA A 280 26.21 -4.86 -42.12
C ALA A 280 26.07 -3.32 -42.23
N LEU A 281 25.10 -2.84 -43.00
CA LEU A 281 24.85 -1.39 -43.15
C LEU A 281 24.37 -0.75 -41.84
N LYS A 282 23.53 -1.42 -41.06
CA LYS A 282 23.10 -0.94 -39.74
C LYS A 282 24.21 -0.99 -38.68
N ASP A 283 25.23 -1.83 -38.87
CA ASP A 283 26.45 -1.87 -38.06
C ASP A 283 27.44 -0.76 -38.43
N GLY A 284 27.09 0.14 -39.37
CA GLY A 284 27.98 1.19 -39.83
C GLY A 284 29.03 0.70 -40.83
N LYS A 285 28.91 -0.54 -41.35
CA LYS A 285 29.85 -1.07 -42.35
C LYS A 285 29.38 -0.71 -43.75
N THR A 286 30.27 -0.08 -44.51
CA THR A 286 30.10 0.09 -45.94
C THR A 286 30.13 -1.28 -46.63
N ILE A 287 29.19 -1.52 -47.55
CA ILE A 287 29.12 -2.77 -48.31
C ILE A 287 29.40 -2.50 -49.79
N THR A 288 29.86 -3.53 -50.51
CA THR A 288 29.93 -3.52 -51.97
C THR A 288 28.89 -4.46 -52.53
N TYR A 289 27.99 -3.95 -53.38
CA TYR A 289 26.95 -4.74 -54.04
C TYR A 289 26.85 -4.34 -55.52
N ASN A 290 26.89 -5.31 -56.43
CA ASN A 290 26.90 -5.09 -57.89
C ASN A 290 27.96 -4.06 -58.35
N GLY A 291 29.16 -4.09 -57.75
CA GLY A 291 30.25 -3.18 -58.09
C GLY A 291 30.09 -1.74 -57.56
N LYS A 292 29.02 -1.43 -56.82
CA LYS A 292 28.82 -0.13 -56.17
C LYS A 292 29.11 -0.22 -54.67
N GLU A 293 29.79 0.79 -54.16
CA GLU A 293 30.00 0.99 -52.72
C GLU A 293 28.78 1.70 -52.14
N ILE A 294 28.12 1.09 -51.15
CA ILE A 294 26.92 1.63 -50.50
C ILE A 294 27.27 1.87 -49.03
N ARG A 295 27.21 3.15 -48.64
CA ARG A 295 27.49 3.59 -47.28
C ARG A 295 26.23 3.58 -46.41
N PRO A 296 26.35 3.36 -45.09
CA PRO A 296 25.22 3.37 -44.17
C PRO A 296 24.32 4.60 -44.30
N GLU A 297 24.89 5.81 -44.45
CA GLU A 297 24.13 7.07 -44.45
C GLU A 297 23.22 7.23 -45.67
N GLN A 298 23.44 6.44 -46.72
CA GLN A 298 22.63 6.46 -47.95
C GLN A 298 21.34 5.63 -47.82
N VAL A 299 21.28 4.74 -46.85
CA VAL A 299 20.21 3.73 -46.72
C VAL A 299 19.77 3.48 -45.28
N CYS A 300 20.36 4.16 -44.30
CA CYS A 300 20.00 4.11 -42.90
C CYS A 300 19.83 5.53 -42.34
N THR A 301 18.84 5.73 -41.48
CA THR A 301 18.80 6.94 -40.64
C THR A 301 19.99 6.94 -39.66
N PRO A 302 20.40 8.09 -39.09
CA PRO A 302 21.42 8.11 -38.05
C PRO A 302 21.04 7.23 -36.84
N SER A 303 22.05 6.62 -36.21
CA SER A 303 21.87 5.92 -34.94
C SER A 303 21.71 6.92 -33.80
N GLU A 304 20.83 6.62 -32.85
CA GLU A 304 20.64 7.43 -31.64
C GLU A 304 21.50 6.84 -30.51
N PRO A 305 22.41 7.63 -29.90
CA PRO A 305 23.25 7.15 -28.81
C PRO A 305 22.41 6.78 -27.57
N GLY A 306 23.03 6.00 -26.68
CA GLY A 306 22.46 5.69 -25.37
C GLY A 306 22.39 6.94 -24.50
N ALA A 307 21.25 7.16 -23.84
CA ALA A 307 21.13 8.12 -22.76
C ALA A 307 21.34 7.39 -21.42
N VAL A 308 21.97 8.08 -20.46
CA VAL A 308 22.22 7.54 -19.13
C VAL A 308 21.35 8.30 -18.13
N PHE A 309 20.64 7.56 -17.27
CA PHE A 309 20.06 8.11 -16.05
C PHE A 309 20.67 7.45 -14.82
N ILE A 310 20.67 8.19 -13.72
CA ILE A 310 21.19 7.78 -12.42
C ILE A 310 20.05 7.82 -11.42
N VAL A 311 19.90 6.76 -10.62
CA VAL A 311 19.08 6.79 -9.39
C VAL A 311 20.02 6.73 -8.21
N VAL A 312 20.08 7.78 -7.41
CA VAL A 312 20.94 7.90 -6.23
C VAL A 312 20.09 8.11 -4.99
N GLU A 313 20.38 7.37 -3.94
CA GLU A 313 19.84 7.62 -2.61
C GLU A 313 20.96 8.20 -1.75
N CYS A 314 20.67 9.12 -0.82
CA CYS A 314 21.61 9.61 0.21
C CYS A 314 20.80 9.93 1.48
N PRO A 315 20.65 8.99 2.43
CA PRO A 315 19.64 9.06 3.49
C PRO A 315 19.99 10.04 4.60
N SER A 316 21.28 10.39 4.74
CA SER A 316 21.75 11.21 5.84
C SER A 316 23.12 11.81 5.53
N GLU A 317 23.59 12.71 6.40
CA GLU A 317 24.81 13.49 6.17
C GLU A 317 26.07 12.61 6.16
N GLU A 318 26.05 11.47 6.85
CA GLU A 318 27.15 10.51 6.93
C GLU A 318 27.49 9.85 5.58
N PHE A 319 26.61 9.94 4.59
CA PHE A 319 26.82 9.39 3.25
C PHE A 319 27.30 10.42 2.23
N ILE A 320 27.28 11.72 2.58
CA ILE A 320 27.57 12.79 1.61
C ILE A 320 28.96 12.65 1.03
N GLU A 321 29.97 12.44 1.87
CA GLU A 321 31.36 12.31 1.43
C GLU A 321 31.51 11.10 0.49
N ALA A 322 30.96 9.95 0.88
CA ALA A 322 31.04 8.73 0.09
C ALA A 322 30.32 8.86 -1.27
N VAL A 323 29.18 9.56 -1.32
CA VAL A 323 28.50 9.89 -2.60
C VAL A 323 29.36 10.83 -3.45
N CYS A 324 29.84 11.92 -2.87
CA CYS A 324 30.49 13.00 -3.61
C CYS A 324 31.89 12.65 -4.13
N THR A 325 32.56 11.70 -3.48
CA THR A 325 33.93 11.26 -3.81
C THR A 325 33.97 10.00 -4.67
N ASN A 326 32.84 9.30 -4.85
CA ASN A 326 32.81 8.05 -5.60
C ASN A 326 33.17 8.26 -7.07
N GLN A 327 34.19 7.55 -7.53
CA GLN A 327 34.79 7.70 -8.86
C GLN A 327 33.83 7.37 -9.99
N HIS A 328 32.83 6.50 -9.76
CA HIS A 328 31.82 6.17 -10.77
C HIS A 328 30.97 7.37 -11.21
N TYR A 329 30.92 8.45 -10.40
CA TYR A 329 30.29 9.71 -10.78
C TYR A 329 31.28 10.73 -11.36
N GLN A 330 32.59 10.50 -11.24
CA GLN A 330 33.64 11.47 -11.55
C GLN A 330 34.25 11.30 -12.94
N THR A 331 34.09 10.14 -13.57
CA THR A 331 34.72 9.85 -14.86
C THR A 331 33.70 9.82 -16.01
N GLY A 332 34.02 10.54 -17.08
CA GLY A 332 33.42 10.37 -18.41
C GLY A 332 33.79 9.04 -19.08
N GLU A 333 33.89 7.96 -18.29
CA GLU A 333 34.10 6.57 -18.74
C GLU A 333 32.78 5.90 -19.14
N THR A 334 31.65 6.58 -18.98
CA THR A 334 30.36 6.08 -19.44
C THR A 334 30.21 6.33 -20.94
N GLU A 335 29.92 5.26 -21.69
CA GLU A 335 29.46 5.33 -23.08
C GLU A 335 28.06 6.00 -23.15
N GLY A 336 27.96 7.30 -22.89
CA GLY A 336 26.71 8.04 -22.97
C GLY A 336 26.65 9.30 -22.11
N LYS A 337 25.82 10.26 -22.53
CA LYS A 337 25.56 11.50 -21.79
C LYS A 337 24.59 11.21 -20.65
N VAL A 338 24.93 11.63 -19.42
CA VAL A 338 23.98 11.64 -18.29
C VAL A 338 22.94 12.72 -18.56
N VAL A 339 21.67 12.34 -18.60
CA VAL A 339 20.55 13.24 -18.94
C VAL A 339 19.61 13.47 -17.77
N LEU A 340 19.59 12.55 -16.80
CA LEU A 340 18.73 12.64 -15.63
C LEU A 340 19.42 12.03 -14.40
N VAL A 341 19.36 12.73 -13.27
CA VAL A 341 19.72 12.19 -11.95
C VAL A 341 18.49 12.26 -11.04
N ALA A 342 18.01 11.11 -10.57
CA ALA A 342 16.93 11.00 -9.61
C ALA A 342 17.50 10.84 -8.19
N HIS A 343 17.26 11.83 -7.34
CA HIS A 343 17.74 11.92 -5.97
C HIS A 343 16.65 11.49 -4.99
N MET A 344 16.86 10.36 -4.31
CA MET A 344 16.08 9.91 -3.17
C MET A 344 16.81 10.34 -1.89
N THR A 345 16.72 11.63 -1.57
CA THR A 345 17.64 12.27 -0.62
C THR A 345 16.88 13.28 0.25
N PRO A 346 16.95 13.19 1.60
CA PRO A 346 16.25 14.12 2.47
C PRO A 346 16.67 15.57 2.25
N ASN A 347 15.80 16.50 2.61
CA ASN A 347 16.04 17.92 2.40
C ASN A 347 17.23 18.44 3.24
N SER A 348 17.51 17.85 4.40
CA SER A 348 18.69 18.15 5.21
C SER A 348 19.99 17.96 4.42
N VAL A 349 20.11 16.84 3.70
CA VAL A 349 21.27 16.55 2.85
C VAL A 349 21.36 17.50 1.67
N LEU A 350 20.24 17.80 1.00
CA LEU A 350 20.19 18.74 -0.13
C LEU A 350 20.58 20.18 0.25
N LYS A 351 20.39 20.57 1.53
CA LYS A 351 20.80 21.88 2.04
C LYS A 351 22.32 22.03 2.13
N THR A 352 23.07 20.92 2.23
CA THR A 352 24.53 20.95 2.38
C THR A 352 25.25 21.43 1.12
N ASP A 353 26.27 22.27 1.30
CA ASP A 353 27.04 22.82 0.19
C ASP A 353 27.83 21.75 -0.57
N GLN A 354 28.28 20.70 0.14
CA GLN A 354 29.02 19.61 -0.48
C GLN A 354 28.15 18.84 -1.48
N TYR A 355 26.90 18.53 -1.13
CA TYR A 355 25.99 17.84 -2.02
C TYR A 355 25.56 18.72 -3.21
N LYS A 356 25.30 20.01 -2.98
CA LYS A 356 25.00 20.98 -4.07
C LYS A 356 26.14 21.08 -5.07
N LYS A 357 27.38 21.24 -4.59
CA LYS A 357 28.58 21.26 -5.45
C LYS A 357 28.75 19.96 -6.23
N TRP A 358 28.34 18.83 -5.67
CA TRP A 358 28.36 17.55 -6.40
C TRP A 358 27.31 17.52 -7.51
N MET A 359 26.09 18.01 -7.25
CA MET A 359 25.06 18.14 -8.29
C MET A 359 25.51 19.05 -9.45
N GLU A 360 26.21 20.15 -9.15
CA GLU A 360 26.74 21.10 -10.13
C GLU A 360 27.85 20.52 -11.04
N ARG A 361 28.39 19.33 -10.74
CA ARG A 361 29.39 18.67 -11.59
C ARG A 361 28.79 18.05 -12.85
N PHE A 362 27.49 17.76 -12.86
CA PHE A 362 26.82 17.23 -14.03
C PHE A 362 26.66 18.33 -15.09
N PRO A 363 26.65 17.99 -16.40
CA PRO A 363 26.43 18.97 -17.45
C PRO A 363 25.15 19.78 -17.22
N SER A 364 25.13 21.06 -17.59
CA SER A 364 23.96 21.95 -17.42
C SER A 364 22.68 21.49 -18.14
N THR A 365 22.80 20.53 -19.06
CA THR A 365 21.67 19.87 -19.74
C THR A 365 21.11 18.66 -18.97
N THR A 366 21.67 18.33 -17.81
CA THR A 366 21.21 17.21 -16.97
C THR A 366 20.05 17.69 -16.12
N GLU A 367 18.94 16.97 -16.18
CA GLU A 367 17.79 17.21 -15.31
C GLU A 367 18.01 16.53 -13.95
N HIS A 368 17.55 17.17 -12.87
CA HIS A 368 17.62 16.59 -11.52
C HIS A 368 16.21 16.39 -10.96
N LEU A 369 15.80 15.13 -10.78
CA LEU A 369 14.52 14.79 -10.16
C LEU A 369 14.71 14.59 -8.66
N ILE A 370 13.95 15.29 -7.83
CA ILE A 370 14.05 15.17 -6.37
C ILE A 370 12.83 14.46 -5.78
N LEU A 371 13.07 13.36 -5.06
CA LEU A 371 12.08 12.57 -4.33
C LEU A 371 12.41 12.61 -2.83
N ASN A 372 11.63 13.34 -2.03
CA ASN A 372 11.86 13.46 -0.59
C ASN A 372 10.64 13.96 0.19
N GLU A 373 10.79 14.04 1.52
CA GLU A 373 9.73 14.37 2.47
C GLU A 373 9.19 15.81 2.32
N HIS A 374 9.87 16.67 1.56
CA HIS A 374 9.44 18.03 1.23
C HIS A 374 8.56 18.12 -0.01
N VAL A 375 8.34 17.00 -0.71
CA VAL A 375 7.46 16.92 -1.86
C VAL A 375 6.01 16.79 -1.41
N CYS A 376 5.13 17.61 -1.97
CA CYS A 376 3.68 17.47 -1.84
C CYS A 376 3.12 16.92 -3.15
N SER A 377 2.45 15.76 -3.10
CA SER A 377 1.86 15.15 -4.28
C SER A 377 0.57 14.42 -3.93
N VAL A 378 -0.50 14.75 -4.65
CA VAL A 378 -1.74 13.97 -4.64
C VAL A 378 -1.47 12.61 -5.26
N HIS A 379 -1.91 11.52 -4.63
CA HIS A 379 -1.66 10.17 -5.16
C HIS A 379 -2.77 9.14 -4.88
N ASN A 380 -3.62 9.32 -3.86
CA ASN A 380 -4.80 8.48 -3.59
C ASN A 380 -6.12 9.21 -3.89
N VAL A 381 -6.30 9.64 -5.14
CA VAL A 381 -7.46 10.43 -5.61
C VAL A 381 -8.79 9.82 -5.19
N ARG A 382 -8.95 8.50 -5.27
CA ARG A 382 -10.21 7.82 -4.91
C ARG A 382 -10.52 7.88 -3.42
N SER A 383 -9.49 7.88 -2.57
CA SER A 383 -9.65 8.08 -1.13
C SER A 383 -10.15 9.51 -0.85
N HIS A 384 -9.62 10.52 -1.53
CA HIS A 384 -10.10 11.90 -1.41
C HIS A 384 -11.53 12.06 -1.91
N LYS A 385 -11.86 11.50 -3.08
CA LYS A 385 -13.22 11.51 -3.65
C LYS A 385 -14.23 10.95 -2.66
N ILE A 386 -14.01 9.73 -2.15
CA ILE A 386 -14.92 9.09 -1.20
C ILE A 386 -15.02 9.91 0.08
N GLN A 387 -13.91 10.39 0.63
CA GLN A 387 -13.96 11.17 1.86
C GLN A 387 -14.72 12.48 1.69
N ILE A 388 -14.57 13.17 0.56
CA ILE A 388 -15.34 14.39 0.25
C ILE A 388 -16.83 14.07 0.19
N GLN A 389 -17.21 12.99 -0.48
CA GLN A 389 -18.61 12.59 -0.61
C GLN A 389 -19.21 12.15 0.74
N LEU A 390 -18.47 11.40 1.56
CA LEU A 390 -18.87 11.03 2.91
C LEU A 390 -18.96 12.25 3.84
N ASN A 391 -18.03 13.21 3.72
CA ASN A 391 -18.05 14.47 4.45
C ASN A 391 -19.29 15.29 4.16
N MET A 392 -19.81 15.29 2.91
CA MET A 392 -21.07 15.95 2.58
C MET A 392 -22.24 15.41 3.43
N ILE A 393 -22.22 14.11 3.74
CA ILE A 393 -23.25 13.43 4.52
C ILE A 393 -23.09 13.74 6.01
N HIS A 394 -21.89 13.55 6.58
CA HIS A 394 -21.65 13.78 8.01
C HIS A 394 -20.22 14.27 8.31
N PRO A 395 -19.98 15.61 8.32
CA PRO A 395 -18.64 16.18 8.42
C PRO A 395 -17.85 15.81 9.68
N GLU A 396 -18.55 15.54 10.79
CA GLU A 396 -17.88 15.19 12.05
C GLU A 396 -17.42 13.74 12.11
N ILE A 397 -18.13 12.81 11.47
CA ILE A 397 -17.76 11.39 11.41
C ILE A 397 -16.75 11.17 10.28
N PHE A 398 -16.90 11.91 9.19
CA PHE A 398 -16.04 11.87 8.02
C PHE A 398 -15.34 13.23 7.84
N PRO A 399 -14.28 13.51 8.60
CA PRO A 399 -13.52 14.75 8.45
C PRO A 399 -12.85 14.83 7.08
N GLN A 400 -12.62 16.04 6.57
CA GLN A 400 -11.85 16.19 5.34
C GLN A 400 -10.40 15.78 5.56
N LEU A 401 -9.81 15.10 4.56
CA LEU A 401 -8.39 14.77 4.58
C LEU A 401 -7.57 16.05 4.52
N GLN A 402 -6.55 16.14 5.36
CA GLN A 402 -5.69 17.30 5.47
C GLN A 402 -4.46 17.12 4.57
N PRO A 403 -4.07 18.12 3.78
CA PRO A 403 -2.74 18.12 3.20
C PRO A 403 -1.69 18.24 4.32
N TYR A 404 -0.56 17.58 4.16
CA TYR A 404 0.60 17.83 5.00
C TYR A 404 1.38 19.00 4.41
N GLU A 405 1.48 20.12 5.14
CA GLU A 405 2.21 21.30 4.67
C GLU A 405 3.62 21.33 5.24
N VAL A 406 4.60 21.32 4.33
CA VAL A 406 6.00 21.41 4.70
C VAL A 406 6.34 22.87 4.99
N LYS A 407 6.43 23.22 6.28
CA LYS A 407 6.73 24.59 6.75
C LYS A 407 8.18 25.01 6.51
N GLU A 408 9.09 24.04 6.44
CA GLU A 408 10.51 24.30 6.25
C GLU A 408 10.85 24.69 4.81
N PRO A 409 11.77 25.65 4.61
CA PRO A 409 12.22 26.01 3.27
C PRO A 409 12.92 24.83 2.61
N GLN A 410 12.59 24.62 1.34
CA GLN A 410 13.28 23.66 0.48
C GLN A 410 14.71 24.11 0.21
N ALA A 411 15.61 23.16 -0.03
CA ALA A 411 16.95 23.46 -0.50
C ALA A 411 16.89 24.25 -1.82
N ALA A 412 17.54 25.42 -1.84
CA ALA A 412 17.79 26.19 -3.06
C ALA A 412 18.89 25.50 -3.87
N LEU A 413 18.57 25.11 -5.10
CA LEU A 413 19.45 24.38 -6.02
C LEU A 413 19.75 25.26 -7.23
N HIS A 414 21.01 25.28 -7.67
CA HIS A 414 21.46 26.07 -8.83
C HIS A 414 21.55 25.23 -10.12
N VAL A 415 20.93 24.05 -10.12
CA VAL A 415 20.84 23.14 -11.26
C VAL A 415 19.38 22.98 -11.71
N PRO A 416 19.12 22.66 -13.00
CA PRO A 416 17.77 22.34 -13.46
C PRO A 416 17.20 21.19 -12.63
N SER A 417 16.19 21.48 -11.81
CA SER A 417 15.63 20.51 -10.89
C SER A 417 14.11 20.53 -10.89
N VAL A 418 13.54 19.34 -10.81
CA VAL A 418 12.10 19.09 -10.78
C VAL A 418 11.79 18.29 -9.52
N ARG A 419 10.78 18.72 -8.78
CA ARG A 419 10.25 17.97 -7.65
C ARG A 419 9.35 16.86 -8.18
N ALA A 420 9.45 15.68 -7.59
CA ALA A 420 8.65 14.56 -8.00
C ALA A 420 7.17 14.81 -7.74
N GLU A 421 6.32 14.30 -8.63
CA GLU A 421 4.87 14.23 -8.43
C GLU A 421 4.45 12.83 -8.87
N CYS A 422 3.46 12.23 -8.22
CA CYS A 422 2.92 10.95 -8.64
C CYS A 422 2.57 11.00 -10.14
N LEU A 423 2.99 9.98 -10.88
CA LEU A 423 2.84 9.86 -12.34
C LEU A 423 3.60 10.88 -13.20
N LEU A 424 4.36 11.82 -12.62
CA LEU A 424 5.32 12.63 -13.37
C LEU A 424 6.26 11.71 -14.13
N LYS A 425 6.44 11.98 -15.43
CA LYS A 425 7.19 11.11 -16.32
C LYS A 425 8.25 11.91 -17.06
N PHE A 426 9.47 11.40 -17.07
CA PHE A 426 10.53 11.86 -17.95
C PHE A 426 10.63 10.90 -19.13
N GLN A 427 10.47 11.42 -20.34
CA GLN A 427 10.67 10.64 -21.54
C GLN A 427 12.16 10.63 -21.87
N LEU A 428 12.80 9.47 -21.82
CA LEU A 428 14.21 9.30 -22.17
C LEU A 428 14.40 9.11 -23.68
N ARG A 429 13.37 8.58 -24.37
CA ARG A 429 13.31 8.46 -25.84
C ARG A 429 11.87 8.51 -26.39
N PRO A 430 11.66 9.01 -27.62
CA PRO A 430 12.69 9.59 -28.51
C PRO A 430 13.06 11.03 -28.17
N VAL A 431 12.15 11.80 -27.58
CA VAL A 431 12.39 13.22 -27.21
C VAL A 431 12.55 13.32 -25.70
N MET A 432 13.61 14.00 -25.26
CA MET A 432 13.88 14.23 -23.85
C MET A 432 13.00 15.36 -23.32
N GLU A 433 11.95 15.01 -22.58
CA GLU A 433 11.01 15.98 -22.04
C GLU A 433 10.27 15.48 -20.80
N TRP A 434 9.78 16.43 -20.00
CA TRP A 434 8.87 16.18 -18.89
C TRP A 434 7.42 16.09 -19.40
N GLN A 435 6.74 15.01 -19.02
CA GLN A 435 5.33 14.79 -19.28
C GLN A 435 4.54 14.88 -17.96
N ARG A 436 3.56 15.79 -17.95
CA ARG A 436 2.74 16.14 -16.78
C ARG A 436 1.26 15.82 -16.95
N ASP A 437 0.86 15.32 -18.12
CA ASP A 437 -0.51 14.99 -18.51
C ASP A 437 -1.18 13.95 -17.59
N ALA A 438 -0.39 13.05 -17.03
CA ALA A 438 -0.87 11.99 -16.16
C ALA A 438 -0.84 12.35 -14.66
N ILE A 439 -0.32 13.52 -14.27
CA ILE A 439 -0.23 13.89 -12.85
C ILE A 439 -1.65 14.00 -12.28
N PRO A 440 -1.99 13.25 -11.23
CA PRO A 440 -3.30 13.31 -10.63
C PRO A 440 -3.49 14.63 -9.88
N PHE A 441 -4.71 15.16 -9.92
CA PHE A 441 -5.14 16.27 -9.09
C PHE A 441 -6.49 15.95 -8.44
N CYS A 442 -6.75 16.54 -7.28
CA CYS A 442 -8.04 16.42 -6.60
C CYS A 442 -8.95 17.57 -7.03
N ASN A 443 -10.06 17.26 -7.71
CA ASN A 443 -11.06 18.24 -8.10
C ASN A 443 -12.28 18.11 -7.19
N THR A 444 -12.28 18.86 -6.09
CA THR A 444 -13.37 18.83 -5.10
C THR A 444 -14.72 19.19 -5.73
N GLU A 445 -14.76 20.18 -6.64
CA GLU A 445 -16.00 20.59 -7.32
C GLU A 445 -16.57 19.47 -8.18
N GLU A 446 -15.72 18.76 -8.92
CA GLU A 446 -16.13 17.61 -9.72
C GLU A 446 -16.62 16.46 -8.86
N PHE A 447 -15.96 16.14 -7.74
CA PHE A 447 -16.40 15.07 -6.84
C PHE A 447 -17.75 15.37 -6.18
N VAL A 448 -17.99 16.64 -5.83
CA VAL A 448 -19.28 17.12 -5.31
C VAL A 448 -20.35 17.07 -6.39
N LYS A 449 -20.01 17.47 -7.63
CA LYS A 449 -20.93 17.40 -8.77
C LYS A 449 -21.34 15.95 -9.06
N GLU A 450 -20.38 15.03 -9.15
CA GLU A 450 -20.65 13.61 -9.35
C GLU A 450 -21.56 13.03 -8.25
N ALA A 451 -21.38 13.44 -6.99
CA ALA A 451 -22.27 13.03 -5.91
C ALA A 451 -23.67 13.63 -6.05
N SER A 452 -23.77 14.88 -6.51
CA SER A 452 -25.04 15.58 -6.72
C SER A 452 -25.86 15.01 -7.89
N GLU A 453 -25.19 14.32 -8.83
CA GLU A 453 -25.84 13.59 -9.93
C GLU A 453 -26.46 12.26 -9.48
N VAL A 454 -26.14 11.78 -8.28
CA VAL A 454 -26.78 10.61 -7.69
C VAL A 454 -28.24 10.95 -7.36
N PRO A 455 -29.23 10.19 -7.87
CA PRO A 455 -30.64 10.51 -7.67
C PRO A 455 -31.00 10.64 -6.19
N ASN A 456 -31.68 11.73 -5.80
CA ASN A 456 -32.11 12.06 -4.43
C ASN A 456 -30.98 12.29 -3.41
N PHE A 457 -29.70 12.24 -3.80
CA PHE A 457 -28.59 12.33 -2.84
C PHE A 457 -28.59 13.64 -2.03
N LEU A 458 -28.76 14.79 -2.68
CA LEU A 458 -28.76 16.08 -1.98
C LEU A 458 -29.94 16.24 -1.01
N GLU A 459 -31.11 15.76 -1.39
CA GLU A 459 -32.31 15.80 -0.56
C GLU A 459 -32.10 14.97 0.72
N GLU A 460 -31.55 13.77 0.56
CA GLU A 460 -31.29 12.89 1.69
C GLU A 460 -30.13 13.40 2.56
N VAL A 461 -29.07 13.98 1.98
CA VAL A 461 -28.01 14.69 2.74
C VAL A 461 -28.60 15.79 3.61
N ASP A 462 -29.53 16.58 3.07
CA ASP A 462 -30.19 17.64 3.84
C ASP A 462 -31.07 17.08 4.98
N GLU A 463 -31.73 15.94 4.76
CA GLU A 463 -32.44 15.22 5.82
C GLU A 463 -31.49 14.73 6.92
N CYS A 464 -30.33 14.16 6.55
CA CYS A 464 -29.29 13.74 7.51
C CYS A 464 -28.83 14.90 8.39
N LYS A 465 -28.52 16.04 7.76
CA LYS A 465 -28.06 17.25 8.46
C LYS A 465 -29.11 17.77 9.42
N LYS A 466 -30.39 17.76 9.03
CA LYS A 466 -31.52 18.16 9.91
C LYS A 466 -31.64 17.22 11.11
N MET A 467 -31.52 15.91 10.90
CA MET A 467 -31.56 14.91 11.99
C MET A 467 -30.41 15.12 13.00
N SER A 468 -29.18 15.29 12.50
CA SER A 468 -28.00 15.50 13.35
C SER A 468 -28.08 16.83 14.13
N GLN A 469 -28.53 17.91 13.49
CA GLN A 469 -28.75 19.21 14.15
C GLN A 469 -29.82 19.16 15.24
N ASN A 470 -30.92 18.43 14.99
CA ASN A 470 -31.97 18.25 15.98
C ASN A 470 -31.47 17.43 17.18
N ARG A 471 -30.65 16.40 16.95
CA ARG A 471 -30.00 15.64 18.03
C ARG A 471 -29.02 16.50 18.82
N LYS A 472 -28.15 17.28 18.17
CA LYS A 472 -27.23 18.20 18.89
C LYS A 472 -27.93 19.20 19.79
N LYS A 473 -29.09 19.73 19.37
CA LYS A 473 -29.90 20.64 20.19
C LYS A 473 -30.49 19.96 21.44
N MET A 474 -30.69 18.64 21.41
CA MET A 474 -31.13 17.86 22.56
C MET A 474 -30.01 17.61 23.59
N PHE A 475 -28.74 17.67 23.19
CA PHE A 475 -27.57 17.32 24.01
C PHE A 475 -26.61 18.53 24.17
N LEU A 476 -27.14 19.71 24.51
CA LEU A 476 -26.35 20.93 24.69
C LEU A 476 -25.56 20.93 26.00
N SER A 477 -24.30 20.49 25.94
CA SER A 477 -23.11 21.00 26.66
C SER A 477 -22.06 19.89 26.62
N PHE A 478 -21.09 19.95 25.70
CA PHE A 478 -19.98 18.99 25.73
C PHE A 478 -18.66 19.70 26.00
N GLU A 479 -18.00 19.33 27.11
CA GLU A 479 -16.62 19.74 27.42
C GLU A 479 -15.62 18.89 26.62
N GLU A 480 -14.36 19.32 26.49
CA GLU A 480 -13.36 18.61 25.67
C GLU A 480 -13.06 17.17 26.13
N GLU A 481 -13.27 16.86 27.42
CA GLU A 481 -13.09 15.51 27.98
C GLU A 481 -14.15 14.51 27.47
N GLU A 482 -15.34 14.97 27.06
CA GLU A 482 -16.44 14.11 26.60
C GLU A 482 -16.29 13.63 25.15
N LYS A 483 -15.21 14.02 24.46
CA LYS A 483 -14.87 13.49 23.12
C LYS A 483 -14.26 12.09 23.17
N TYR A 484 -13.72 11.69 24.32
CA TYR A 484 -13.02 10.42 24.49
C TYR A 484 -13.94 9.36 25.12
N PRO A 485 -13.79 8.09 24.73
CA PRO A 485 -12.86 7.57 23.72
C PRO A 485 -13.27 7.96 22.31
N GLU A 486 -12.31 8.11 21.41
CA GLU A 486 -12.55 8.26 19.97
C GLU A 486 -11.91 7.08 19.23
N VAL A 487 -12.63 6.48 18.30
CA VAL A 487 -12.15 5.41 17.42
C VAL A 487 -12.06 5.95 16.01
N VAL A 488 -10.87 5.86 15.42
CA VAL A 488 -10.58 6.27 14.05
C VAL A 488 -10.18 5.06 13.23
N PHE A 489 -10.97 4.76 12.20
CA PHE A 489 -10.74 3.65 11.28
C PHE A 489 -9.76 4.10 10.19
N ILE A 490 -8.48 3.84 10.41
CA ILE A 490 -7.40 4.25 9.51
C ILE A 490 -7.30 3.30 8.30
N GLY A 491 -7.81 2.09 8.39
CA GLY A 491 -7.97 1.17 7.27
C GLY A 491 -8.96 0.05 7.56
N THR A 492 -9.76 -0.30 6.56
CA THR A 492 -10.99 -1.08 6.74
C THR A 492 -11.15 -2.24 5.75
N GLY A 493 -10.16 -2.47 4.91
CA GLY A 493 -10.17 -3.49 3.87
C GLY A 493 -9.37 -4.73 4.25
N SER A 494 -9.76 -5.86 3.66
CA SER A 494 -9.06 -7.15 3.81
C SER A 494 -8.01 -7.39 2.72
N ALA A 495 -6.95 -8.13 3.07
CA ALA A 495 -5.93 -8.77 2.25
C ALA A 495 -4.96 -7.87 1.45
N LEU A 496 -5.47 -6.96 0.62
CA LEU A 496 -4.64 -6.12 -0.27
C LEU A 496 -5.08 -4.67 -0.18
N PRO A 497 -4.19 -3.67 -0.07
CA PRO A 497 -4.61 -2.28 -0.09
C PRO A 497 -5.15 -1.91 -1.48
N MET A 498 -6.40 -1.46 -1.58
CA MET A 498 -6.97 -1.01 -2.85
C MET A 498 -7.30 0.47 -2.84
N LYS A 499 -7.92 0.90 -3.94
CA LYS A 499 -8.31 2.27 -4.25
C LYS A 499 -9.05 2.97 -3.11
N ILE A 500 -10.05 2.29 -2.56
CA ILE A 500 -11.07 2.87 -1.70
C ILE A 500 -10.92 2.52 -0.23
N ARG A 501 -10.27 1.39 0.09
CA ARG A 501 -10.03 0.92 1.44
C ARG A 501 -8.56 0.50 1.56
N ASN A 502 -7.89 0.98 2.60
CA ASN A 502 -6.58 0.49 3.00
C ASN A 502 -6.74 -0.78 3.84
N VAL A 503 -5.65 -1.52 4.04
CA VAL A 503 -5.63 -2.69 4.95
C VAL A 503 -5.81 -2.30 6.42
N SER A 504 -6.11 -3.28 7.27
CA SER A 504 -6.55 -3.09 8.66
C SER A 504 -5.65 -2.16 9.48
N GLY A 505 -6.28 -1.18 10.13
CA GLY A 505 -5.66 -0.34 11.15
C GLY A 505 -6.71 0.54 11.83
N THR A 506 -6.85 0.43 13.15
CA THR A 506 -7.86 1.17 13.92
C THR A 506 -7.22 1.84 15.13
N LEU A 507 -7.23 3.17 15.17
CA LEU A 507 -6.69 3.96 16.27
C LEU A 507 -7.79 4.23 17.31
N VAL A 508 -7.56 3.84 18.56
CA VAL A 508 -8.45 4.12 19.68
C VAL A 508 -7.77 5.16 20.57
N ASN A 509 -8.20 6.42 20.44
CA ASN A 509 -7.80 7.50 21.33
C ASN A 509 -8.58 7.34 22.64
N ILE A 510 -7.90 6.88 23.69
CA ILE A 510 -8.52 6.60 25.00
C ILE A 510 -8.68 7.89 25.81
N SER A 511 -7.72 8.79 25.67
CA SER A 511 -7.68 10.09 26.34
C SER A 511 -6.93 11.09 25.46
N PRO A 512 -6.88 12.39 25.84
CA PRO A 512 -6.10 13.39 25.11
C PRO A 512 -4.61 13.05 24.93
N SER A 513 -4.06 12.14 25.75
CA SER A 513 -2.63 11.82 25.82
C SER A 513 -2.28 10.36 25.53
N GLN A 514 -3.26 9.46 25.40
CA GLN A 514 -3.03 8.02 25.24
C GLN A 514 -3.90 7.42 24.14
N SER A 515 -3.27 6.62 23.27
CA SER A 515 -3.95 5.88 22.22
C SER A 515 -3.46 4.43 22.13
N ILE A 516 -4.39 3.53 21.79
CA ILE A 516 -4.13 2.13 21.45
C ILE A 516 -4.37 1.94 19.95
N LEU A 517 -3.43 1.32 19.26
CA LEU A 517 -3.61 0.95 17.86
C LEU A 517 -3.97 -0.54 17.75
N LEU A 518 -5.08 -0.86 17.10
CA LEU A 518 -5.56 -2.21 16.83
C LEU A 518 -5.27 -2.56 15.36
N ASP A 519 -4.36 -3.51 15.17
CA ASP A 519 -3.69 -3.82 13.91
C ASP A 519 -2.98 -2.61 13.26
N CYS A 520 -1.98 -2.90 12.43
CA CYS A 520 -1.15 -1.90 11.76
C CYS A 520 -0.68 -2.42 10.39
N GLY A 521 -1.62 -2.60 9.46
CA GLY A 521 -1.32 -2.99 8.10
C GLY A 521 -0.55 -1.91 7.31
N GLU A 522 -0.01 -2.31 6.16
CA GLU A 522 0.70 -1.43 5.22
C GLU A 522 -0.03 -0.10 4.97
N GLY A 523 0.70 1.02 5.05
CA GLY A 523 0.16 2.36 4.78
C GLY A 523 -0.59 2.99 5.94
N THR A 524 -0.63 2.38 7.13
CA THR A 524 -1.26 2.95 8.33
C THR A 524 -0.71 4.35 8.64
N PHE A 525 0.62 4.53 8.63
CA PHE A 525 1.23 5.84 8.84
C PHE A 525 0.83 6.86 7.77
N GLY A 526 0.82 6.48 6.48
CA GLY A 526 0.39 7.36 5.41
C GLY A 526 -1.08 7.78 5.50
N GLN A 527 -1.96 6.89 5.99
CA GLN A 527 -3.34 7.24 6.28
C GLN A 527 -3.43 8.18 7.50
N LEU A 528 -2.63 7.99 8.55
CA LEU A 528 -2.55 8.93 9.69
C LEU A 528 -2.10 10.33 9.25
N CYS A 529 -1.11 10.43 8.36
CA CYS A 529 -0.68 11.71 7.78
C CYS A 529 -1.83 12.43 7.06
N ARG A 530 -2.61 11.72 6.24
CA ARG A 530 -3.75 12.32 5.53
C ARG A 530 -4.94 12.63 6.44
N HIS A 531 -5.12 11.90 7.53
CA HIS A 531 -6.19 12.15 8.48
C HIS A 531 -5.91 13.37 9.35
N TYR A 532 -4.70 13.46 9.91
CA TYR A 532 -4.32 14.45 10.92
C TYR A 532 -3.49 15.62 10.38
N GLY A 533 -2.94 15.52 9.18
CA GLY A 533 -2.10 16.57 8.59
C GLY A 533 -0.91 16.91 9.50
N ASP A 534 -0.79 18.19 9.85
CA ASP A 534 0.27 18.72 10.71
C ASP A 534 0.26 18.14 12.13
N ASP A 535 -0.89 17.65 12.63
CA ASP A 535 -1.03 17.12 13.98
C ASP A 535 -0.55 15.65 14.10
N VAL A 536 -0.11 15.03 13.01
CA VAL A 536 0.25 13.61 12.99
C VAL A 536 1.40 13.28 13.95
N ASP A 537 2.36 14.19 14.18
CA ASP A 537 3.44 13.98 15.15
C ASP A 537 2.90 13.88 16.59
N GLU A 538 1.93 14.73 16.92
CA GLU A 538 1.29 14.72 18.23
C GLU A 538 0.50 13.42 18.41
N VAL A 539 -0.22 12.96 17.38
CA VAL A 539 -0.94 11.67 17.40
C VAL A 539 0.01 10.49 17.57
N LEU A 540 1.11 10.44 16.81
CA LEU A 540 2.11 9.37 16.94
C LEU A 540 2.68 9.30 18.35
N SER A 541 2.93 10.46 18.98
CA SER A 541 3.47 10.52 20.34
C SER A 541 2.55 9.92 21.40
N LYS A 542 1.23 9.92 21.15
CA LYS A 542 0.19 9.38 22.06
C LYS A 542 0.02 7.87 21.96
N ILE A 543 0.44 7.26 20.85
CA ILE A 543 0.35 5.80 20.66
C ILE A 543 1.28 5.13 21.68
N SER A 544 0.70 4.51 22.69
CA SER A 544 1.43 3.85 23.78
C SER A 544 1.44 2.34 23.63
N THR A 545 0.42 1.79 22.95
CA THR A 545 0.15 0.36 22.87
C THR A 545 -0.28 0.00 21.45
N VAL A 546 0.26 -1.10 20.93
CA VAL A 546 -0.16 -1.69 19.66
C VAL A 546 -0.59 -3.14 19.92
N PHE A 547 -1.81 -3.47 19.54
CA PHE A 547 -2.31 -4.84 19.50
C PHE A 547 -2.29 -5.35 18.05
N ILE A 548 -1.65 -6.49 17.81
CA ILE A 548 -1.68 -7.20 16.53
C ILE A 548 -2.46 -8.48 16.73
N SER A 549 -3.54 -8.65 15.98
CA SER A 549 -4.46 -9.79 16.10
C SER A 549 -3.79 -11.11 15.68
N HIS A 550 -3.07 -11.11 14.56
CA HIS A 550 -2.44 -12.29 13.99
C HIS A 550 -1.34 -11.93 12.97
N MET A 551 -0.76 -12.94 12.31
CA MET A 551 0.45 -12.77 11.48
C MET A 551 0.19 -12.54 9.99
N HIS A 552 -1.05 -12.36 9.49
CA HIS A 552 -1.22 -12.01 8.08
C HIS A 552 -0.75 -10.59 7.80
N ALA A 553 -0.19 -10.37 6.60
CA ALA A 553 0.56 -9.17 6.26
C ALA A 553 -0.27 -7.88 6.39
N ASP A 554 -1.55 -7.95 6.05
CA ASP A 554 -2.53 -6.86 6.09
C ASP A 554 -2.84 -6.34 7.51
N HIS A 555 -2.29 -6.96 8.56
CA HIS A 555 -2.52 -6.55 9.95
C HIS A 555 -1.27 -6.04 10.68
N HIS A 556 -0.06 -6.16 10.13
CA HIS A 556 1.15 -5.79 10.88
C HIS A 556 2.30 -5.17 10.11
N THR A 557 2.32 -5.23 8.77
CA THR A 557 3.50 -4.76 8.01
C THR A 557 3.74 -3.26 8.20
N GLY A 558 2.70 -2.45 8.40
CA GLY A 558 2.82 -1.02 8.69
C GLY A 558 3.47 -0.68 10.05
N LEU A 559 3.62 -1.66 10.95
CA LEU A 559 4.19 -1.46 12.28
C LEU A 559 5.61 -0.88 12.21
N LEU A 560 6.44 -1.37 11.28
CA LEU A 560 7.83 -0.92 11.17
C LEU A 560 7.91 0.58 10.84
N MET A 561 7.12 1.04 9.87
CA MET A 561 7.03 2.46 9.53
C MET A 561 6.50 3.30 10.69
N LEU A 562 5.44 2.83 11.36
CA LEU A 562 4.85 3.50 12.51
C LEU A 562 5.90 3.76 13.60
N LEU A 563 6.70 2.75 13.93
CA LEU A 563 7.72 2.84 14.99
C LEU A 563 8.80 3.87 14.64
N TYR A 564 9.38 3.82 13.43
CA TYR A 564 10.37 4.81 12.98
C TYR A 564 9.81 6.24 13.00
N GLN A 565 8.58 6.40 12.52
CA GLN A 565 7.96 7.73 12.42
C GLN A 565 7.56 8.26 13.80
N ARG A 566 7.22 7.37 14.74
CA ARG A 566 6.96 7.74 16.12
C ARG A 566 8.22 8.18 16.86
N GLU A 567 9.35 7.51 16.65
CA GLU A 567 10.64 7.99 17.20
C GLU A 567 10.98 9.38 16.66
N ARG A 568 10.89 9.57 15.34
CA ARG A 568 11.07 10.89 14.71
C ARG A 568 10.14 11.94 15.31
N ALA A 569 8.87 11.60 15.50
CA ALA A 569 7.86 12.49 16.07
C ALA A 569 8.19 12.90 17.51
N LEU A 570 8.59 11.94 18.37
CA LEU A 570 8.99 12.23 19.75
C LEU A 570 10.20 13.18 19.79
N THR A 571 11.23 12.93 18.97
CA THR A 571 12.39 13.81 18.85
C THR A 571 12.00 15.21 18.36
N ALA A 572 11.17 15.30 17.31
CA ALA A 572 10.71 16.58 16.76
C ALA A 572 9.88 17.40 17.77
N LEU A 573 9.12 16.72 18.63
CA LEU A 573 8.33 17.34 19.70
C LEU A 573 9.13 17.58 20.99
N GLY A 574 10.42 17.20 21.05
CA GLY A 574 11.23 17.28 22.26
C GLY A 574 10.74 16.38 23.41
N LYS A 575 9.95 15.34 23.10
CA LYS A 575 9.46 14.36 24.08
C LYS A 575 10.49 13.25 24.29
N ALA A 576 10.60 12.76 25.52
CA ALA A 576 11.49 11.64 25.81
C ALA A 576 11.07 10.38 25.03
N PHE A 577 12.05 9.65 24.51
CA PHE A 577 11.81 8.37 23.86
C PHE A 577 11.13 7.39 24.82
N SER A 578 10.09 6.73 24.35
CA SER A 578 9.39 5.68 25.08
C SER A 578 9.03 4.54 24.13
N PRO A 579 9.36 3.28 24.43
CA PRO A 579 8.94 2.15 23.58
C PRO A 579 7.44 1.87 23.75
N VAL A 580 6.79 1.40 22.69
CA VAL A 580 5.38 1.01 22.70
C VAL A 580 5.21 -0.37 23.34
N PHE A 581 4.11 -0.58 24.06
CA PHE A 581 3.72 -1.93 24.48
C PHE A 581 3.17 -2.70 23.27
N LEU A 582 3.85 -3.77 22.87
CA LEU A 582 3.42 -4.61 21.75
C LEU A 582 2.74 -5.87 22.28
N MET A 583 1.44 -5.97 22.05
CA MET A 583 0.59 -7.13 22.35
C MET A 583 0.32 -7.88 21.04
N ALA A 584 0.99 -9.01 20.82
CA ALA A 584 0.96 -9.69 19.52
C ALA A 584 1.26 -11.19 19.68
N PRO A 585 0.97 -12.03 18.66
CA PRO A 585 1.41 -13.42 18.65
C PRO A 585 2.93 -13.52 18.75
N ASN A 586 3.44 -14.53 19.47
CA ASN A 586 4.88 -14.78 19.64
C ASN A 586 5.68 -14.86 18.33
N GLN A 587 5.02 -15.24 17.24
CA GLN A 587 5.61 -15.29 15.90
C GLN A 587 6.09 -13.92 15.41
N ILE A 588 5.50 -12.81 15.86
CA ILE A 588 5.91 -11.48 15.44
C ILE A 588 7.37 -11.21 15.80
N MET A 589 7.84 -11.75 16.94
CA MET A 589 9.21 -11.55 17.38
C MET A 589 10.22 -12.30 16.51
N ILE A 590 9.82 -13.38 15.82
CA ILE A 590 10.68 -14.04 14.83
C ILE A 590 10.92 -13.08 13.67
N TRP A 591 9.84 -12.52 13.13
CA TRP A 591 9.89 -11.53 12.06
C TRP A 591 10.69 -10.28 12.46
N LEU A 592 10.34 -9.63 13.58
CA LEU A 592 10.99 -8.40 14.02
C LEU A 592 12.47 -8.62 14.37
N SER A 593 12.82 -9.77 14.93
CA SER A 593 14.23 -10.11 15.20
C SER A 593 14.99 -10.32 13.90
N GLN A 594 14.44 -11.06 12.92
CA GLN A 594 15.11 -11.25 11.63
C GLN A 594 15.29 -9.93 10.89
N TYR A 595 14.28 -9.05 10.91
CA TYR A 595 14.39 -7.71 10.36
C TYR A 595 15.48 -6.90 11.07
N HIS A 596 15.46 -6.86 12.41
CA HIS A 596 16.44 -6.14 13.23
C HIS A 596 17.89 -6.55 12.95
N HIS A 597 18.17 -7.85 12.85
CA HIS A 597 19.53 -8.36 12.67
C HIS A 597 20.04 -8.28 11.24
N HIS A 598 19.17 -8.04 10.24
CA HIS A 598 19.54 -8.15 8.82
C HIS A 598 19.25 -6.90 8.00
N CYS A 599 18.42 -5.98 8.49
CA CYS A 599 17.98 -4.79 7.77
C CYS A 599 18.28 -3.52 8.59
N GLU A 600 17.42 -3.19 9.56
CA GLU A 600 17.52 -1.97 10.36
C GLU A 600 17.10 -2.25 11.81
N GLU A 601 17.75 -1.58 12.76
CA GLU A 601 17.44 -1.79 14.17
C GLU A 601 16.02 -1.32 14.52
N ILE A 602 15.18 -2.24 15.02
CA ILE A 602 13.82 -1.89 15.45
C ILE A 602 13.45 -2.32 16.88
N LEU A 603 14.14 -3.31 17.47
CA LEU A 603 13.69 -3.93 18.73
C LEU A 603 13.68 -2.98 19.94
N HIS A 604 14.46 -1.91 19.94
CA HIS A 604 14.47 -0.92 21.03
C HIS A 604 13.18 -0.08 21.08
N HIS A 605 12.37 -0.07 20.01
CA HIS A 605 11.09 0.61 19.94
C HIS A 605 9.96 -0.10 20.69
N ILE A 606 10.16 -1.36 21.10
CA ILE A 606 9.08 -2.21 21.61
C ILE A 606 9.35 -2.73 23.02
N LYS A 607 8.33 -2.68 23.86
CA LYS A 607 8.19 -3.48 25.08
C LYS A 607 7.31 -4.67 24.74
N TYR A 608 7.92 -5.84 24.61
CA TYR A 608 7.23 -7.06 24.21
C TYR A 608 7.10 -8.05 25.38
N ASN A 609 5.92 -8.65 25.52
CA ASN A 609 5.67 -9.63 26.58
C ASN A 609 6.11 -11.04 26.16
N LYS A 610 7.25 -11.53 26.65
CA LYS A 610 7.61 -12.95 26.56
C LYS A 610 6.94 -13.74 27.70
N GLY A 611 5.66 -14.12 27.55
CA GLY A 611 4.93 -15.03 28.47
C GLY A 611 3.97 -14.35 29.46
N ASP A 612 3.77 -14.92 30.66
CA ASP A 612 2.94 -14.33 31.72
C ASP A 612 3.69 -13.22 32.49
N ASN A 613 4.30 -12.25 31.79
CA ASN A 613 4.92 -11.10 32.45
C ASN A 613 3.84 -10.16 33.01
N THR A 614 3.38 -10.49 34.22
CA THR A 614 2.33 -9.74 34.93
C THR A 614 2.69 -8.27 35.13
N GLU A 615 3.97 -7.89 35.17
CA GLU A 615 4.37 -6.49 35.38
C GLU A 615 4.24 -5.63 34.13
N MET A 616 4.51 -6.19 32.94
CA MET A 616 4.24 -5.49 31.68
C MET A 616 2.74 -5.26 31.51
N LEU A 617 1.92 -6.28 31.76
CA LEU A 617 0.47 -6.14 31.69
C LEU A 617 -0.04 -5.09 32.70
N LYS A 618 0.44 -5.11 33.94
CA LYS A 618 0.10 -4.08 34.93
C LYS A 618 0.49 -2.67 34.47
N SER A 619 1.65 -2.52 33.84
CA SER A 619 2.11 -1.23 33.30
C SER A 619 1.25 -0.76 32.13
N LEU A 620 0.89 -1.66 31.22
CA LEU A 620 -0.04 -1.38 30.13
C LEU A 620 -1.40 -0.94 30.68
N LEU A 621 -1.95 -1.67 31.66
CA LEU A 621 -3.25 -1.33 32.26
C LEU A 621 -3.21 0.05 32.93
N ARG A 622 -2.16 0.34 33.72
CA ARG A 622 -1.97 1.65 34.36
C ARG A 622 -1.81 2.78 33.35
N ASN A 623 -1.01 2.57 32.29
CA ASN A 623 -0.71 3.63 31.33
C ASN A 623 -1.90 4.01 30.43
N ASN A 624 -2.86 3.10 30.26
CA ASN A 624 -4.04 3.29 29.41
C ASN A 624 -5.33 3.39 30.23
N ASP A 625 -5.24 3.57 31.56
CA ASP A 625 -6.38 3.62 32.48
C ASP A 625 -7.38 2.47 32.28
N LEU A 626 -6.86 1.27 32.02
CA LEU A 626 -7.66 0.06 31.83
C LEU A 626 -7.83 -0.70 33.14
N GLU A 627 -9.07 -1.08 33.44
CA GLU A 627 -9.37 -2.06 34.48
C GLU A 627 -8.91 -3.45 34.06
N LYS A 628 -9.13 -3.78 32.77
CA LYS A 628 -8.92 -5.14 32.26
C LYS A 628 -8.57 -5.13 30.79
N PHE A 629 -7.65 -6.02 30.40
CA PHE A 629 -7.34 -6.35 29.01
C PHE A 629 -7.32 -7.88 28.89
N GLN A 630 -8.10 -8.43 27.96
CA GLN A 630 -8.25 -9.86 27.74
C GLN A 630 -8.06 -10.19 26.27
N THR A 631 -7.54 -11.38 26.00
CA THR A 631 -7.50 -11.96 24.66
C THR A 631 -8.11 -13.35 24.68
N CYS A 632 -8.56 -13.81 23.51
CA CYS A 632 -8.95 -15.21 23.32
C CYS A 632 -8.48 -15.67 21.94
N LEU A 633 -8.24 -16.97 21.81
CA LEU A 633 -7.96 -17.58 20.51
C LEU A 633 -9.22 -17.57 19.66
N VAL A 634 -9.05 -17.28 18.38
CA VAL A 634 -10.14 -17.22 17.41
C VAL A 634 -9.96 -18.20 16.26
N HIS A 635 -11.03 -18.42 15.51
CA HIS A 635 -11.11 -19.43 14.46
C HIS A 635 -10.67 -18.87 13.11
N HIS A 636 -9.36 -18.71 12.94
CA HIS A 636 -8.76 -18.19 11.71
C HIS A 636 -7.45 -18.92 11.37
N CYS A 637 -6.29 -18.27 11.52
CA CYS A 637 -4.98 -18.89 11.43
C CYS A 637 -4.50 -19.38 12.82
N ARG A 638 -3.39 -20.12 12.85
CA ARG A 638 -2.79 -20.53 14.12
C ARG A 638 -2.32 -19.28 14.88
N ASN A 639 -2.64 -19.21 16.17
CA ASN A 639 -2.33 -18.06 17.03
C ASN A 639 -2.94 -16.74 16.53
N ALA A 640 -4.18 -16.79 16.03
CA ALA A 640 -5.00 -15.61 15.84
C ALA A 640 -5.76 -15.29 17.13
N PHE A 641 -5.85 -14.00 17.45
CA PHE A 641 -6.47 -13.51 18.68
C PHE A 641 -7.47 -12.39 18.43
N ALA A 642 -8.58 -12.45 19.16
CA ALA A 642 -9.40 -11.29 19.45
C ALA A 642 -8.98 -10.67 20.79
N CYS A 643 -9.25 -9.38 20.99
CA CYS A 643 -9.07 -8.73 22.28
C CYS A 643 -10.34 -8.04 22.77
N SER A 644 -10.46 -7.90 24.09
CA SER A 644 -11.43 -7.01 24.72
C SER A 644 -10.80 -6.31 25.92
N PHE A 645 -11.07 -5.02 26.07
CA PHE A 645 -10.58 -4.25 27.20
C PHE A 645 -11.67 -3.34 27.77
N THR A 646 -11.61 -3.18 29.09
CA THR A 646 -12.52 -2.36 29.89
C THR A 646 -11.72 -1.22 30.50
N HIS A 647 -12.17 0.00 30.27
CA HIS A 647 -11.58 1.20 30.85
C HIS A 647 -12.11 1.46 32.26
N GLN A 648 -11.34 2.15 33.10
CA GLN A 648 -11.73 2.46 34.48
C GLN A 648 -13.02 3.29 34.59
N SER A 649 -13.37 4.06 33.55
CA SER A 649 -14.65 4.78 33.47
C SER A 649 -15.85 3.91 33.05
N GLY A 650 -15.64 2.61 32.81
CA GLY A 650 -16.71 1.61 32.65
C GLY A 650 -17.06 1.24 31.21
N TRP A 651 -16.61 1.98 30.19
CA TRP A 651 -16.82 1.57 28.80
C TRP A 651 -15.92 0.39 28.42
N LYS A 652 -16.37 -0.39 27.45
CA LYS A 652 -15.69 -1.61 27.01
C LYS A 652 -15.66 -1.73 25.49
N LEU A 653 -14.50 -2.07 24.95
CA LEU A 653 -14.30 -2.35 23.53
C LEU A 653 -13.97 -3.83 23.32
N ALA A 654 -14.53 -4.41 22.26
CA ALA A 654 -14.21 -5.75 21.78
C ALA A 654 -13.77 -5.66 20.31
N PHE A 655 -12.65 -6.28 19.95
CA PHE A 655 -12.10 -6.30 18.60
C PHE A 655 -11.78 -7.73 18.17
N SER A 656 -12.37 -8.16 17.05
CA SER A 656 -12.33 -9.57 16.63
C SER A 656 -10.99 -10.03 16.08
N GLY A 657 -10.21 -9.13 15.45
CA GLY A 657 -9.28 -9.55 14.40
C GLY A 657 -10.03 -10.30 13.30
N ASP A 658 -9.36 -11.25 12.64
CA ASP A 658 -10.00 -12.14 11.66
C ASP A 658 -10.47 -13.42 12.33
N THR A 659 -11.72 -13.84 12.05
CA THR A 659 -12.33 -15.01 12.67
C THR A 659 -13.63 -15.45 12.00
N MET A 660 -13.85 -16.78 11.97
CA MET A 660 -15.22 -17.35 11.97
C MET A 660 -15.96 -16.99 13.27
N PRO A 661 -17.30 -17.10 13.34
CA PRO A 661 -18.05 -16.96 14.60
C PRO A 661 -17.41 -17.73 15.76
N CYS A 662 -17.13 -17.03 16.88
CA CYS A 662 -16.35 -17.57 17.99
C CYS A 662 -17.00 -17.27 19.36
N ASP A 663 -17.41 -18.34 20.07
CA ASP A 663 -18.06 -18.24 21.39
C ASP A 663 -17.13 -17.69 22.48
N ALA A 664 -15.83 -18.00 22.40
CA ALA A 664 -14.85 -17.47 23.34
C ALA A 664 -14.75 -15.93 23.24
N PHE A 665 -14.91 -15.39 22.03
CA PHE A 665 -14.93 -13.95 21.82
C PHE A 665 -16.20 -13.31 22.38
N VAL A 666 -17.36 -13.93 22.18
CA VAL A 666 -18.63 -13.54 22.83
C VAL A 666 -18.46 -13.47 24.35
N TYR A 667 -17.79 -14.46 24.96
CA TYR A 667 -17.56 -14.51 26.41
C TYR A 667 -16.70 -13.35 26.91
N ILE A 668 -15.52 -13.11 26.32
CA ILE A 668 -14.64 -12.03 26.78
C ILE A 668 -15.22 -10.64 26.45
N GLY A 669 -15.98 -10.53 25.36
CA GLY A 669 -16.58 -9.28 24.89
C GLY A 669 -17.92 -8.94 25.53
N LYS A 670 -18.52 -9.84 26.32
CA LYS A 670 -19.87 -9.67 26.90
C LYS A 670 -20.12 -8.26 27.44
N ASN A 671 -21.26 -7.67 27.05
CA ASN A 671 -21.68 -6.29 27.36
C ASN A 671 -20.69 -5.22 26.86
N ALA A 672 -20.05 -5.42 25.71
CA ALA A 672 -19.21 -4.39 25.11
C ALA A 672 -20.03 -3.14 24.77
N THR A 673 -19.48 -1.96 25.04
CA THR A 673 -20.02 -0.69 24.56
C THR A 673 -19.87 -0.62 23.03
N LEU A 674 -18.71 -1.02 22.52
CA LEU A 674 -18.44 -1.11 21.09
C LEU A 674 -17.80 -2.46 20.76
N LEU A 675 -18.45 -3.21 19.87
CA LEU A 675 -17.84 -4.32 19.15
C LEU A 675 -17.35 -3.83 17.79
N ILE A 676 -16.11 -4.11 17.45
CA ILE A 676 -15.57 -3.99 16.10
C ILE A 676 -15.33 -5.42 15.60
N HIS A 677 -16.13 -5.86 14.63
CA HIS A 677 -16.10 -7.24 14.13
C HIS A 677 -15.77 -7.27 12.63
N GLU A 678 -14.95 -8.21 12.21
CA GLU A 678 -14.72 -8.48 10.80
C GLU A 678 -15.99 -8.97 10.10
N ALA A 679 -16.23 -8.49 8.89
CA ALA A 679 -17.35 -8.88 8.03
C ALA A 679 -16.83 -9.04 6.60
N THR A 680 -15.84 -9.93 6.44
CA THR A 680 -15.05 -10.00 5.21
C THR A 680 -15.89 -10.41 4.01
N LEU A 681 -16.86 -11.32 4.18
CA LEU A 681 -17.70 -11.85 3.10
C LEU A 681 -19.15 -11.33 3.17
N GLU A 682 -19.79 -11.20 2.01
CA GLU A 682 -21.23 -10.94 1.92
C GLU A 682 -22.04 -12.20 2.33
N ASP A 683 -23.28 -12.00 2.77
CA ASP A 683 -24.20 -13.11 3.01
C ASP A 683 -24.49 -13.87 1.69
N GLY A 684 -24.67 -15.19 1.76
CA GLY A 684 -24.72 -16.08 0.59
C GLY A 684 -23.36 -16.62 0.14
N LEU A 685 -22.26 -16.20 0.77
CA LEU A 685 -20.91 -16.73 0.57
C LEU A 685 -20.40 -17.52 1.79
N GLU A 686 -21.30 -18.17 2.53
CA GLU A 686 -20.96 -18.86 3.79
C GLU A 686 -19.91 -19.97 3.60
N GLU A 687 -19.99 -20.73 2.50
CA GLU A 687 -19.00 -21.76 2.19
C GLU A 687 -17.61 -21.16 1.95
N GLU A 688 -17.52 -20.02 1.24
CA GLU A 688 -16.26 -19.32 0.99
C GLU A 688 -15.73 -18.66 2.28
N ALA A 689 -16.63 -18.14 3.12
CA ALA A 689 -16.30 -17.60 4.43
C ALA A 689 -15.70 -18.70 5.33
N GLU A 690 -16.29 -19.89 5.36
CA GLU A 690 -15.76 -21.05 6.09
C GLU A 690 -14.40 -21.52 5.55
N GLU A 691 -14.26 -21.65 4.22
CA GLU A 691 -13.01 -22.06 3.58
C GLU A 691 -11.86 -21.08 3.91
N LYS A 692 -12.13 -19.78 3.85
CA LYS A 692 -11.15 -18.73 4.14
C LYS A 692 -11.07 -18.36 5.62
N ARG A 693 -11.94 -18.93 6.46
CA ARG A 693 -12.04 -18.72 7.90
C ARG A 693 -12.29 -17.26 8.30
N HIS A 694 -13.32 -16.67 7.71
CA HIS A 694 -13.81 -15.33 7.96
C HIS A 694 -15.31 -15.31 8.23
N SER A 695 -15.84 -14.20 8.71
CA SER A 695 -17.28 -14.05 8.94
C SER A 695 -18.00 -13.44 7.74
N THR A 696 -19.22 -13.90 7.50
CA THR A 696 -20.21 -13.14 6.72
C THR A 696 -20.77 -11.98 7.54
N THR A 697 -21.52 -11.08 6.90
CA THR A 697 -22.12 -9.91 7.55
C THR A 697 -23.10 -10.33 8.66
N SER A 698 -24.04 -11.23 8.35
CA SER A 698 -25.03 -11.71 9.31
C SER A 698 -24.39 -12.48 10.48
N GLN A 699 -23.32 -13.23 10.22
CA GLN A 699 -22.56 -13.93 11.25
C GLN A 699 -21.87 -12.96 12.23
N ALA A 700 -21.27 -11.88 11.72
CA ALA A 700 -20.66 -10.85 12.56
C ALA A 700 -21.70 -10.14 13.44
N ILE A 701 -22.89 -9.86 12.89
CA ILE A 701 -24.00 -9.26 13.63
C ILE A 701 -24.52 -10.22 14.72
N ASP A 702 -24.69 -11.51 14.42
CA ASP A 702 -25.10 -12.51 15.40
C ASP A 702 -24.13 -12.57 16.60
N ILE A 703 -22.82 -12.55 16.35
CA ILE A 703 -21.81 -12.48 17.41
C ILE A 703 -22.02 -11.24 18.30
N GLY A 704 -22.27 -10.07 17.70
CA GLY A 704 -22.54 -8.85 18.45
C GLY A 704 -23.83 -8.91 19.28
N MET A 705 -24.88 -9.50 18.73
CA MET A 705 -26.15 -9.69 19.45
C MET A 705 -25.98 -10.65 20.63
N ARG A 706 -25.30 -11.78 20.43
CA ARG A 706 -24.98 -12.75 21.49
C ARG A 706 -24.05 -12.19 22.55
N MET A 707 -23.15 -11.27 22.15
CA MET A 707 -22.28 -10.51 23.06
C MET A 707 -23.07 -9.50 23.89
N ASN A 708 -24.32 -9.21 23.54
CA ASN A 708 -25.10 -8.09 24.07
C ASN A 708 -24.30 -6.77 23.94
N ALA A 709 -23.68 -6.57 22.77
CA ALA A 709 -22.97 -5.34 22.47
C ALA A 709 -23.98 -4.17 22.33
N GLU A 710 -23.64 -3.01 22.89
CA GLU A 710 -24.47 -1.81 22.70
C GLU A 710 -24.43 -1.36 21.24
N PHE A 711 -23.24 -1.38 20.64
CA PHE A 711 -23.02 -1.08 19.23
C PHE A 711 -22.09 -2.09 18.55
N ILE A 712 -22.37 -2.37 17.28
CA ILE A 712 -21.63 -3.29 16.41
C ILE A 712 -21.12 -2.51 15.21
N MET A 713 -19.80 -2.38 15.07
CA MET A 713 -19.15 -1.82 13.90
C MET A 713 -18.57 -2.95 13.06
N LEU A 714 -19.08 -3.10 11.85
CA LEU A 714 -18.55 -4.04 10.86
C LEU A 714 -17.29 -3.43 10.23
N ASN A 715 -16.26 -4.26 10.07
CA ASN A 715 -14.95 -3.85 9.58
C ASN A 715 -14.34 -4.94 8.68
N HIS A 716 -13.15 -4.67 8.12
CA HIS A 716 -12.34 -5.66 7.40
C HIS A 716 -13.05 -6.27 6.18
N PHE A 717 -13.59 -5.42 5.31
CA PHE A 717 -14.41 -5.84 4.17
C PHE A 717 -13.56 -6.39 3.02
N SER A 718 -14.02 -7.46 2.36
CA SER A 718 -13.41 -7.89 1.11
C SER A 718 -13.60 -6.83 0.03
N GLN A 719 -12.49 -6.41 -0.56
CA GLN A 719 -12.47 -5.36 -1.57
C GLN A 719 -12.84 -5.88 -2.97
N ARG A 720 -13.15 -7.18 -3.09
CA ARG A 720 -13.72 -7.79 -4.30
C ARG A 720 -15.16 -7.32 -4.52
N TYR A 721 -15.86 -7.01 -3.44
CA TYR A 721 -17.25 -6.59 -3.46
C TYR A 721 -17.27 -5.10 -3.13
N ALA A 722 -17.31 -4.24 -4.16
CA ALA A 722 -17.36 -2.78 -3.98
C ALA A 722 -18.75 -2.29 -3.51
N LYS A 723 -19.56 -3.16 -2.92
CA LYS A 723 -20.92 -2.88 -2.47
C LYS A 723 -20.93 -2.77 -0.96
N ILE A 724 -21.71 -1.81 -0.46
CA ILE A 724 -22.13 -1.82 0.94
C ILE A 724 -22.90 -3.13 1.16
N PRO A 725 -22.59 -3.91 2.21
CA PRO A 725 -23.40 -5.07 2.59
C PRO A 725 -24.88 -4.69 2.68
N LEU A 726 -25.76 -5.46 2.06
CA LEU A 726 -27.21 -5.23 2.16
C LEU A 726 -27.70 -5.82 3.47
N PHE A 727 -28.42 -5.04 4.27
CA PHE A 727 -28.95 -5.50 5.55
C PHE A 727 -30.42 -5.93 5.41
N SER A 728 -30.87 -6.78 6.32
CA SER A 728 -32.31 -6.89 6.57
C SER A 728 -32.76 -5.73 7.48
N ASN A 729 -34.00 -5.29 7.32
CA ASN A 729 -34.59 -4.19 8.10
C ASN A 729 -34.61 -4.44 9.64
N ASP A 730 -34.28 -5.65 10.10
CA ASP A 730 -34.36 -6.03 11.52
C ASP A 730 -33.12 -5.61 12.34
N PHE A 731 -32.02 -5.20 11.68
CA PHE A 731 -30.71 -5.03 12.32
C PHE A 731 -30.27 -3.56 12.51
N THR A 732 -31.11 -2.59 12.17
CA THR A 732 -30.61 -1.26 11.76
C THR A 732 -30.08 -0.39 12.89
N ASP A 733 -30.65 -0.42 14.10
CA ASP A 733 -30.39 0.65 15.09
C ASP A 733 -29.07 0.53 15.87
N ARG A 734 -28.36 -0.61 15.78
CA ARG A 734 -27.12 -0.86 16.55
C ARG A 734 -25.91 -1.23 15.69
N VAL A 735 -26.08 -1.30 14.36
CA VAL A 735 -25.04 -1.76 13.44
C VAL A 735 -24.53 -0.59 12.60
N GLY A 736 -23.22 -0.48 12.48
CA GLY A 736 -22.53 0.49 11.61
C GLY A 736 -21.52 -0.20 10.69
N ILE A 737 -21.14 0.50 9.63
CA ILE A 737 -20.09 0.08 8.68
C ILE A 737 -18.92 1.04 8.81
N SER A 738 -17.71 0.51 9.03
CA SER A 738 -16.52 1.33 9.03
C SER A 738 -16.13 1.80 7.62
N PHE A 739 -15.56 2.99 7.53
CA PHE A 739 -14.88 3.50 6.34
C PHE A 739 -13.50 4.00 6.73
N ASP A 740 -12.55 3.97 5.80
CA ASP A 740 -11.28 4.65 6.00
C ASP A 740 -11.53 6.12 6.39
N HIS A 741 -10.78 6.61 7.38
CA HIS A 741 -10.89 7.95 7.97
C HIS A 741 -12.20 8.26 8.69
N MET A 742 -13.06 7.26 8.92
CA MET A 742 -14.21 7.40 9.80
C MET A 742 -13.75 7.56 11.24
N ARG A 743 -14.29 8.55 11.96
CA ARG A 743 -14.09 8.70 13.40
C ARG A 743 -15.42 8.67 14.15
N VAL A 744 -15.45 7.98 15.29
CA VAL A 744 -16.62 7.87 16.16
C VAL A 744 -16.22 8.00 17.62
N SER A 745 -16.97 8.74 18.42
CA SER A 745 -16.74 8.81 19.87
C SER A 745 -17.57 7.74 20.59
N ILE A 746 -16.98 7.04 21.58
CA ILE A 746 -17.58 6.00 22.43
C ILE A 746 -18.42 6.61 23.59
N ALA A 747 -18.31 7.92 23.89
CA ALA A 747 -19.04 8.54 25.00
C ALA A 747 -20.56 8.31 24.87
N ALA A 748 -21.23 7.78 25.90
CA ALA A 748 -22.55 7.12 25.79
C ALA A 748 -23.64 7.96 25.08
N ASP A 749 -23.68 9.27 25.30
CA ASP A 749 -24.64 10.17 24.65
C ASP A 749 -24.20 10.61 23.23
N VAL A 750 -22.89 10.62 23.00
CA VAL A 750 -22.25 10.94 21.70
C VAL A 750 -22.27 9.73 20.76
N MET A 751 -22.03 8.51 21.25
CA MET A 751 -22.22 7.26 20.50
C MET A 751 -23.64 7.11 20.03
N ARG A 752 -24.60 7.31 20.94
CA ARG A 752 -26.01 7.26 20.57
C ARG A 752 -26.32 8.28 19.50
N SER A 753 -25.89 9.53 19.60
CA SER A 753 -26.15 10.49 18.51
C SER A 753 -25.41 10.14 17.20
N SER A 754 -24.13 9.79 17.26
CA SER A 754 -23.27 9.52 16.09
C SER A 754 -23.65 8.22 15.38
N LEU A 755 -23.77 7.12 16.13
CA LEU A 755 -24.18 5.84 15.59
C LEU A 755 -25.67 5.78 15.34
N LEU A 756 -26.57 6.48 16.06
CA LEU A 756 -27.98 6.58 15.63
C LEU A 756 -28.11 7.44 14.37
N ASP A 757 -27.31 8.49 14.16
CA ASP A 757 -27.26 9.21 12.87
C ASP A 757 -26.84 8.25 11.74
N VAL A 758 -25.96 7.30 12.05
CA VAL A 758 -25.63 6.20 11.14
C VAL A 758 -26.73 5.13 11.12
N SER A 759 -27.39 4.72 12.20
CA SER A 759 -28.14 3.45 12.38
C SER A 759 -29.67 3.59 12.37
N THR A 760 -30.22 4.72 12.88
CA THR A 760 -31.57 5.19 12.47
C THR A 760 -31.59 5.57 11.01
N ALA A 761 -30.42 5.49 10.39
CA ALA A 761 -30.35 5.25 9.00
C ALA A 761 -30.71 3.79 8.61
N HIS A 762 -31.98 3.38 8.47
CA HIS A 762 -32.34 2.03 7.98
C HIS A 762 -31.59 1.65 6.68
N PHE A 763 -30.65 0.67 6.84
CA PHE A 763 -29.74 0.08 5.84
C PHE A 763 -30.26 -1.05 4.93
#